data_AF-A0A842R7E4-F1
#
_entry.id   AF-A0A842R7E4-F1
#
_cell.length_a   1.000
_cell.length_b   1.000
_cell.length_c   1.000
_cell.angle_alpha   90.00
_cell.angle_beta   90.00
_cell.angle_gamma   90.00
#
_symmetry.space_group_name_H-M   'P 1'
#
loop_
_entity.id
_entity.type
_entity.pdbx_description
1 polymer ?
#
loop_
_entity_poly.entity_id
_entity_poly.type
_entity_poly.pdbx_seq_one_letter_code
_entity_poly.pdbx_strand_id
1 'polypeptide(L)'
;MIKARNWKIPGFLLLVLMSGYWVHSFFIGIDCRDDATMDVRSPWNADAPAMVEIFVAPGGDDANAGNETHPFKTIERARDEARLIAPSMNGSIVIYLREGRYHVNQTLIFNETSSGRNGHRIIYRAYPGEIPVVDGGEIISGWIPHHDGIMKCHVGMTQFRQLYLQTRIGADFNTPDPSKILMENDSRPHAGAPEPLSVMTTSHDGSTWWERRAIRARELVEEGSFSINGDGHGFEKNTKFSSMESWKTPAGTALRDAPHYYRDIEFAYHLMWNLPRVHVDFVGEFHDEKFILMQQPAFSHARTKGGTKLGDGWPGVRDPAWMENTYELLDKPGEWYHDRWTGWLYYKPLSHEDMNNSSNTRAIIPRTESLLEIHGNASNPASNMVFEGITFKHASWLRPEVYGKGHVDLQANFLVESTDQGKTYERSPAAVTVHHGRNITFERCTFTKLGSAALDLFDGTRNATVRGCTFNDISGTGINIGGIDGSLTEVDPRVVKDITIASNYFTNIAVEFKGGHAVWAGYVQDVTIEHNTISGTAYTAISVGWGWSGIQTVCHDNLVQYNYITNYMMEMKDGGAIYTLSLQNRTRVQFNHIHDGCGSGLYPDEQTWNTTWTGNVVYRSGNSLQDHTMGEERTSTSIRENNISGNFFDMLPIIEPDRQQSHIPNNMWDIGSEPSSQILAVVSGAGITPLYQDILPSNLSIRQKDLPGLYWSEMSDLGSSTDPVVYWLVISILIAGAGIGVFLIFSKAQGNRSTANVHSEEGIHD
;
A
#
# COMPACT_ATOMS: atom_id res chain seq x y z
N MET A 1 15.24 49.25 3.31
CA MET A 1 14.55 49.82 4.49
C MET A 1 13.06 49.46 4.43
N ILE A 2 12.70 48.29 4.96
CA ILE A 2 11.44 48.05 5.68
C ILE A 2 11.90 47.35 6.97
N LYS A 3 11.50 47.88 8.12
CA LYS A 3 11.97 47.48 9.45
C LYS A 3 11.12 46.34 10.02
N ALA A 4 11.77 45.30 10.53
CA ALA A 4 11.30 44.46 11.64
C ALA A 4 12.55 43.97 12.41
N ARG A 5 12.92 44.58 13.54
CA ARG A 5 12.57 44.25 14.93
C ARG A 5 12.81 42.78 15.34
N ASN A 6 14.04 42.56 15.84
CA ASN A 6 14.46 41.79 17.02
C ASN A 6 13.75 40.48 17.37
N TRP A 7 14.47 39.36 17.26
CA TRP A 7 14.66 38.40 18.36
C TRP A 7 16.16 38.07 18.51
N LYS A 8 16.63 38.02 19.76
CA LYS A 8 18.01 37.73 20.18
C LYS A 8 18.17 36.24 20.48
N ILE A 9 19.28 35.65 20.05
CA ILE A 9 19.91 34.46 20.66
C ILE A 9 21.44 34.75 20.73
N PRO A 10 22.14 34.40 21.83
CA PRO A 10 23.53 34.80 22.12
C PRO A 10 24.50 34.10 21.16
N GLY A 11 25.59 34.69 20.68
CA GLY A 11 26.55 35.49 21.41
C GLY A 11 27.82 34.66 21.61
N PHE A 12 28.66 34.51 20.58
CA PHE A 12 30.08 34.25 20.77
C PHE A 12 30.89 35.21 19.88
N LEU A 13 31.74 35.97 20.56
CA LEU A 13 32.62 37.01 20.08
C LEU A 13 33.90 36.37 19.54
N LEU A 14 34.43 36.80 18.38
CA LEU A 14 35.84 36.60 18.07
C LEU A 14 36.50 37.92 17.69
N LEU A 15 37.45 38.30 18.55
CA LEU A 15 38.34 39.44 18.46
C LEU A 15 39.40 39.18 17.38
N VAL A 16 39.59 40.11 16.46
CA VAL A 16 40.68 40.08 15.47
C VAL A 16 41.94 40.68 16.11
N LEU A 17 43.02 39.90 16.18
CA LEU A 17 44.37 40.42 16.35
C LEU A 17 45.28 39.86 15.26
N MET A 18 45.85 40.79 14.48
CA MET A 18 46.89 40.54 13.50
C MET A 18 48.24 40.35 14.20
N SER A 19 49.00 39.32 13.83
CA SER A 19 50.41 39.45 13.45
C SER A 19 51.00 38.12 12.97
N GLY A 20 51.83 38.20 11.93
CA GLY A 20 53.01 37.35 11.76
C GLY A 20 52.81 35.96 11.13
N TYR A 21 53.16 35.87 9.85
CA TYR A 21 53.64 34.68 9.12
C TYR A 21 53.90 33.41 9.94
N TRP A 22 53.10 32.36 9.73
CA TRP A 22 53.47 30.95 9.53
C TRP A 22 52.20 30.22 9.06
N VAL A 23 52.22 29.62 7.87
CA VAL A 23 51.13 28.75 7.42
C VAL A 23 51.26 27.42 8.15
N HIS A 24 50.39 27.18 9.12
CA HIS A 24 50.00 25.83 9.52
C HIS A 24 48.61 25.58 8.97
N SER A 25 48.49 24.58 8.09
CA SER A 25 47.22 24.05 7.68
C SER A 25 46.52 23.47 8.91
N PHE A 26 45.59 24.23 9.50
CA PHE A 26 44.61 23.68 10.40
C PHE A 26 43.48 23.11 9.56
N PHE A 27 43.41 21.78 9.53
CA PHE A 27 42.16 21.10 9.23
C PHE A 27 41.17 21.46 10.33
N ILE A 28 40.19 22.31 10.04
CA ILE A 28 38.92 22.24 10.76
C ILE A 28 38.19 21.07 10.11
N GLY A 29 38.46 19.87 10.63
CA GLY A 29 37.48 18.81 10.55
C GLY A 29 36.28 19.28 11.34
N ILE A 30 35.19 19.64 10.66
CA ILE A 30 33.89 19.53 11.27
C ILE A 30 33.63 18.03 11.32
N ASP A 31 34.14 17.40 12.37
CA ASP A 31 33.69 16.08 12.78
C ASP A 31 32.28 16.29 13.32
N CYS A 32 31.26 15.98 12.51
CA CYS A 32 29.87 15.90 12.96
C CYS A 32 29.67 14.62 13.80
N ARG A 33 30.53 14.42 14.80
CA ARG A 33 30.38 13.42 15.87
C ARG A 33 30.29 14.14 17.21
N ASP A 34 29.25 14.95 17.34
CA ASP A 34 28.65 15.15 18.65
C ASP A 34 27.45 14.20 18.73
N ASP A 35 27.65 13.11 19.47
CA ASP A 35 26.65 12.16 19.97
C ASP A 35 25.69 12.86 20.96
N ALA A 36 24.95 13.82 20.46
CA ALA A 36 23.72 14.28 21.06
C ALA A 36 22.61 14.02 20.05
N THR A 37 21.99 12.85 20.18
CA THR A 37 20.69 12.55 19.59
C THR A 37 19.70 13.62 20.06
N MET A 38 19.61 14.75 19.35
CA MET A 38 18.40 15.55 19.38
C MET A 38 17.34 14.68 18.73
N ASP A 39 16.57 14.04 19.60
CA ASP A 39 15.36 13.31 19.28
C ASP A 39 14.43 14.30 18.56
N VAL A 40 14.50 14.36 17.22
CA VAL A 40 13.58 15.14 16.39
C VAL A 40 12.25 14.37 16.32
N ARG A 41 11.66 14.09 17.49
CA ARG A 41 10.29 13.63 17.58
C ARG A 41 9.33 14.78 17.36
N SER A 42 8.18 14.39 16.84
CA SER A 42 7.00 15.19 16.50
C SER A 42 6.86 16.49 17.31
N PRO A 43 6.73 17.67 16.66
CA PRO A 43 6.37 18.92 17.34
C PRO A 43 4.94 18.90 17.92
N TRP A 44 4.22 17.78 17.78
CA TRP A 44 2.83 17.60 18.23
C TRP A 44 2.66 16.89 19.57
N ASN A 45 3.72 16.64 20.34
CA ASN A 45 3.64 16.55 21.80
C ASN A 45 5.06 16.40 22.37
N ALA A 46 5.58 17.48 22.96
CA ALA A 46 6.35 17.27 24.18
C ALA A 46 5.34 16.77 25.22
N ASP A 47 5.06 15.45 25.22
CA ASP A 47 4.18 14.85 26.20
C ASP A 47 4.70 15.25 27.59
N ALA A 48 3.79 15.70 28.46
CA ALA A 48 4.12 15.84 29.87
C ALA A 48 4.70 14.50 30.38
N PRO A 49 5.65 14.51 31.32
CA PRO A 49 6.27 13.28 31.83
C PRO A 49 5.20 12.25 32.17
N ALA A 50 5.43 11.01 31.78
CA ALA A 50 4.48 9.92 31.99
C ALA A 50 4.14 9.82 33.49
N MET A 51 2.85 9.67 33.79
CA MET A 51 2.41 9.38 35.16
C MET A 51 2.88 7.98 35.56
N VAL A 52 2.78 7.03 34.62
CA VAL A 52 3.20 5.64 34.78
C VAL A 52 3.82 5.16 33.47
N GLU A 53 4.92 4.42 33.60
CA GLU A 53 5.56 3.69 32.51
C GLU A 53 5.38 2.19 32.74
N ILE A 54 4.94 1.47 31.71
CA ILE A 54 4.75 0.02 31.70
C ILE A 54 5.62 -0.56 30.60
N PHE A 55 6.33 -1.64 30.88
CA PHE A 55 7.24 -2.27 29.94
C PHE A 55 6.74 -3.67 29.59
N VAL A 56 6.77 -3.99 28.30
CA VAL A 56 6.41 -5.29 27.74
C VAL A 56 7.57 -5.78 26.89
N ALA A 57 7.93 -7.06 27.03
CA ALA A 57 8.98 -7.68 26.22
C ALA A 57 8.62 -9.14 25.90
N PRO A 58 8.98 -9.69 24.72
CA PRO A 58 8.66 -11.08 24.38
C PRO A 58 9.28 -12.11 25.36
N GLY A 59 10.39 -11.75 26.00
CA GLY A 59 11.06 -12.54 27.05
C GLY A 59 10.58 -12.26 28.47
N GLY A 60 9.56 -11.42 28.67
CA GLY A 60 8.98 -11.09 29.97
C GLY A 60 8.06 -12.19 30.53
N ASP A 61 7.38 -11.86 31.63
CA ASP A 61 6.40 -12.72 32.30
C ASP A 61 5.20 -11.86 32.74
N ASP A 62 3.97 -12.30 32.50
CA ASP A 62 2.76 -11.55 32.88
C ASP A 62 2.49 -11.53 34.40
N ALA A 63 3.22 -12.36 35.16
CA ALA A 63 3.29 -12.29 36.62
C ALA A 63 4.27 -11.22 37.14
N ASN A 64 5.08 -10.62 36.27
CA ASN A 64 6.01 -9.55 36.66
C ASN A 64 5.27 -8.25 37.05
N ALA A 65 6.01 -7.26 37.54
CA ALA A 65 5.46 -5.95 37.90
C ALA A 65 5.29 -4.98 36.71
N GLY A 66 5.76 -5.34 35.50
CA GLY A 66 5.66 -4.48 34.33
C GLY A 66 6.62 -3.28 34.31
N ASN A 67 7.72 -3.35 35.06
CA ASN A 67 8.78 -2.33 35.03
C ASN A 67 9.91 -2.73 34.06
N GLU A 68 10.85 -1.83 33.77
CA GLU A 68 11.90 -2.05 32.76
C GLU A 68 12.74 -3.33 33.01
N THR A 69 13.02 -3.66 34.27
CA THR A 69 13.82 -4.85 34.64
C THR A 69 13.00 -6.14 34.72
N HIS A 70 11.70 -6.03 34.95
CA HIS A 70 10.75 -7.13 35.06
C HIS A 70 9.50 -6.78 34.23
N PRO A 71 9.62 -6.81 32.88
CA PRO A 71 8.53 -6.42 31.99
C PRO A 71 7.45 -7.49 31.93
N PHE A 72 6.24 -7.08 31.58
CA PHE A 72 5.18 -8.01 31.17
C PHE A 72 5.58 -8.75 29.89
N LYS A 73 4.93 -9.88 29.62
CA LYS A 73 5.13 -10.65 28.39
C LYS A 73 4.22 -10.18 27.27
N THR A 74 2.96 -9.88 27.59
CA THR A 74 1.90 -9.66 26.60
C THR A 74 1.38 -8.23 26.59
N ILE A 75 0.91 -7.78 25.42
CA ILE A 75 0.29 -6.46 25.25
C ILE A 75 -1.04 -6.43 26.02
N GLU A 76 -1.75 -7.55 26.06
CA GLU A 76 -2.99 -7.76 26.78
C GLU A 76 -2.82 -7.49 28.28
N ARG A 77 -1.77 -8.05 28.89
CA ARG A 77 -1.48 -7.82 30.30
C ARG A 77 -1.20 -6.35 30.60
N ALA A 78 -0.45 -5.68 29.74
CA ALA A 78 -0.14 -4.25 29.87
C ALA A 78 -1.38 -3.36 29.67
N ARG A 79 -2.23 -3.68 28.70
CA ARG A 79 -3.54 -3.04 28.50
C ARG A 79 -4.39 -3.19 29.75
N ASP A 80 -4.45 -4.39 30.32
CA ASP A 80 -5.28 -4.66 31.50
C ASP A 80 -4.74 -3.96 32.75
N GLU A 81 -3.42 -3.79 32.87
CA GLU A 81 -2.83 -2.92 33.90
C GLU A 81 -3.21 -1.45 33.69
N ALA A 82 -3.09 -0.95 32.47
CA ALA A 82 -3.45 0.42 32.14
C ALA A 82 -4.94 0.71 32.42
N ARG A 83 -5.83 -0.27 32.20
CA ARG A 83 -7.26 -0.19 32.55
C ARG A 83 -7.50 0.03 34.04
N LEU A 84 -6.69 -0.58 34.91
CA LEU A 84 -6.80 -0.40 36.37
C LEU A 84 -6.37 1.00 36.81
N ILE A 85 -5.36 1.57 36.13
CA ILE A 85 -4.80 2.89 36.45
C ILE A 85 -5.65 4.02 35.87
N ALA A 86 -6.24 3.80 34.68
CA ALA A 86 -6.95 4.81 33.88
C ALA A 86 -7.96 5.67 34.67
N PRO A 87 -8.81 5.14 35.58
CA PRO A 87 -9.75 5.94 36.38
C PRO A 87 -9.10 7.05 37.22
N SER A 88 -7.81 6.91 37.55
CA SER A 88 -7.05 7.80 38.45
C SER A 88 -6.01 8.68 37.73
N MET A 89 -6.03 8.72 36.39
CA MET A 89 -5.03 9.46 35.61
C MET A 89 -4.95 10.94 35.97
N ASN A 90 -3.75 11.40 36.31
CA ASN A 90 -3.35 12.81 36.40
C ASN A 90 -2.17 13.15 35.46
N GLY A 91 -1.80 12.20 34.60
CA GLY A 91 -0.85 12.28 33.51
C GLY A 91 -1.06 11.10 32.55
N SER A 92 -0.40 11.12 31.40
CA SER A 92 -0.51 10.03 30.41
C SER A 92 0.18 8.75 30.90
N ILE A 93 -0.35 7.59 30.51
CA ILE A 93 0.29 6.28 30.73
C ILE A 93 1.06 5.93 29.46
N VAL A 94 2.32 5.54 29.60
CA VAL A 94 3.16 5.10 28.48
C VAL A 94 3.47 3.62 28.63
N ILE A 95 3.11 2.83 27.63
CA ILE A 95 3.43 1.41 27.51
C ILE A 95 4.54 1.28 26.46
N TYR A 96 5.74 0.92 26.91
CA TYR A 96 6.89 0.63 26.07
C TYR A 96 6.89 -0.84 25.66
N LEU A 97 6.84 -1.07 24.35
CA LEU A 97 7.03 -2.38 23.74
C LEU A 97 8.50 -2.53 23.35
N ARG A 98 9.18 -3.48 23.97
CA ARG A 98 10.57 -3.84 23.64
C ARG A 98 10.66 -4.62 22.33
N GLU A 99 11.86 -4.72 21.79
CA GLU A 99 12.19 -5.40 20.54
C GLU A 99 11.65 -6.83 20.50
N GLY A 100 11.11 -7.22 19.35
CA GLY A 100 10.78 -8.61 19.03
C GLY A 100 9.31 -8.83 18.69
N ARG A 101 8.95 -10.10 18.55
CA ARG A 101 7.64 -10.54 18.06
C ARG A 101 6.67 -10.81 19.21
N TYR A 102 5.52 -10.16 19.17
CA TYR A 102 4.36 -10.37 20.02
C TYR A 102 3.32 -11.15 19.20
N HIS A 103 3.30 -12.47 19.38
CA HIS A 103 2.43 -13.33 18.60
C HIS A 103 0.96 -13.15 19.02
N VAL A 104 0.09 -12.90 18.04
CA VAL A 104 -1.35 -12.69 18.23
C VAL A 104 -2.10 -13.87 17.63
N ASN A 105 -2.56 -14.79 18.49
CA ASN A 105 -3.42 -15.91 18.10
C ASN A 105 -4.92 -15.61 18.29
N GLN A 106 -5.23 -14.51 18.96
CA GLN A 106 -6.57 -13.96 19.18
C GLN A 106 -6.49 -12.44 19.12
N THR A 107 -7.47 -11.80 18.49
CA THR A 107 -7.49 -10.35 18.31
C THR A 107 -7.31 -9.58 19.64
N LEU A 108 -6.41 -8.59 19.63
CA LEU A 108 -6.22 -7.68 20.77
C LEU A 108 -7.39 -6.69 20.86
N ILE A 109 -8.29 -6.88 21.82
CA ILE A 109 -9.47 -6.01 21.99
C ILE A 109 -9.19 -4.85 22.94
N PHE A 110 -9.26 -3.63 22.43
CA PHE A 110 -9.30 -2.37 23.17
C PHE A 110 -10.74 -1.87 23.18
N ASN A 111 -11.20 -1.31 24.29
CA ASN A 111 -12.56 -0.79 24.37
C ASN A 111 -12.60 0.48 25.21
N GLU A 112 -13.79 0.94 25.60
CA GLU A 112 -13.97 2.15 26.41
C GLU A 112 -13.15 2.13 27.71
N THR A 113 -12.94 0.96 28.31
CA THR A 113 -12.13 0.83 29.54
C THR A 113 -10.64 1.05 29.28
N SER A 114 -10.19 0.86 28.04
CA SER A 114 -8.83 1.14 27.58
C SER A 114 -8.60 2.62 27.26
N SER A 115 -9.58 3.49 27.48
CA SER A 115 -9.48 4.90 27.11
C SER A 115 -8.62 5.71 28.08
N GLY A 116 -7.87 6.67 27.55
CA GLY A 116 -7.28 7.73 28.36
C GLY A 116 -8.36 8.62 29.00
N ARG A 117 -8.13 9.03 30.25
CA ARG A 117 -9.10 9.80 31.06
C ARG A 117 -8.53 11.13 31.53
N ASN A 118 -9.41 12.01 32.00
CA ASN A 118 -9.07 13.30 32.60
C ASN A 118 -8.21 14.21 31.68
N GLY A 119 -8.37 14.10 30.36
CA GLY A 119 -7.59 14.85 29.38
C GLY A 119 -6.22 14.24 29.02
N HIS A 120 -5.92 13.05 29.54
CA HIS A 120 -4.65 12.35 29.29
C HIS A 120 -4.83 11.17 28.33
N ARG A 121 -3.70 10.66 27.81
CA ARG A 121 -3.66 9.59 26.81
C ARG A 121 -3.07 8.29 27.37
N ILE A 122 -3.42 7.18 26.75
CA ILE A 122 -2.71 5.91 26.89
C ILE A 122 -1.91 5.68 25.61
N ILE A 123 -0.59 5.58 25.73
CA ILE A 123 0.36 5.58 24.62
C ILE A 123 1.06 4.23 24.57
N TYR A 124 0.78 3.44 23.54
CA TYR A 124 1.51 2.21 23.23
C TYR A 124 2.60 2.56 22.23
N ARG A 125 3.87 2.47 22.62
CA ARG A 125 4.97 2.87 21.75
C ARG A 125 6.13 1.90 21.77
N ALA A 126 6.84 1.83 20.65
CA ALA A 126 8.14 1.19 20.61
C ALA A 126 9.10 1.81 21.63
N TYR A 127 9.87 0.97 22.30
CA TYR A 127 11.00 1.44 23.09
C TYR A 127 12.02 2.12 22.14
N PRO A 128 12.66 3.24 22.56
CA PRO A 128 13.53 4.01 21.65
C PRO A 128 14.59 3.14 20.96
N GLY A 129 14.59 3.17 19.62
CA GLY A 129 15.54 2.42 18.79
C GLY A 129 15.21 0.92 18.62
N GLU A 130 14.13 0.43 19.23
CA GLU A 130 13.68 -0.96 19.14
C GLU A 130 12.45 -1.09 18.23
N ILE A 131 12.25 -2.27 17.65
CA ILE A 131 11.17 -2.52 16.67
C ILE A 131 10.26 -3.65 17.17
N PRO A 132 9.12 -3.34 17.81
CA PRO A 132 8.14 -4.32 18.22
C PRO A 132 7.25 -4.73 17.05
N VAL A 133 7.00 -6.03 16.91
CA VAL A 133 6.17 -6.61 15.84
C VAL A 133 4.97 -7.34 16.45
N VAL A 134 3.77 -6.82 16.23
CA VAL A 134 2.49 -7.49 16.48
C VAL A 134 2.21 -8.43 15.30
N ASP A 135 2.26 -9.73 15.55
CA ASP A 135 2.43 -10.74 14.51
C ASP A 135 1.37 -11.84 14.56
N GLY A 136 0.52 -11.92 13.55
CA GLY A 136 -0.47 -13.01 13.38
C GLY A 136 0.10 -14.28 12.77
N GLY A 137 1.40 -14.31 12.46
CA GLY A 137 2.08 -15.37 11.75
C GLY A 137 2.68 -16.44 12.65
N GLU A 138 2.68 -17.68 12.16
CA GLU A 138 3.36 -18.83 12.74
C GLU A 138 4.58 -19.19 11.89
N ILE A 139 5.76 -19.27 12.51
CA ILE A 139 6.96 -19.82 11.86
C ILE A 139 6.81 -21.34 11.80
N ILE A 140 6.84 -21.89 10.59
CA ILE A 140 6.72 -23.33 10.36
C ILE A 140 8.08 -23.99 10.14
N SER A 141 8.18 -25.24 10.58
CA SER A 141 9.40 -26.04 10.56
C SER A 141 9.09 -27.50 10.20
N GLY A 142 10.11 -28.38 10.21
CA GLY A 142 9.91 -29.80 9.87
C GLY A 142 9.81 -30.05 8.37
N TRP A 143 10.47 -29.21 7.56
CA TRP A 143 10.59 -29.42 6.12
C TRP A 143 11.36 -30.70 5.81
N ILE A 144 10.83 -31.48 4.87
CA ILE A 144 11.47 -32.68 4.34
C ILE A 144 11.47 -32.62 2.81
N PRO A 145 12.47 -33.21 2.14
CA PRO A 145 12.49 -33.30 0.69
C PRO A 145 11.28 -34.03 0.13
N HIS A 146 10.78 -33.53 -0.99
CA HIS A 146 9.84 -34.18 -1.88
C HIS A 146 10.48 -34.30 -3.28
N HIS A 147 9.74 -34.76 -4.29
CA HIS A 147 10.27 -34.88 -5.65
C HIS A 147 10.37 -33.52 -6.36
N ASP A 148 11.09 -33.46 -7.49
CA ASP A 148 11.19 -32.28 -8.38
C ASP A 148 11.64 -30.95 -7.73
N GLY A 149 12.46 -31.05 -6.68
CA GLY A 149 12.97 -29.90 -5.93
C GLY A 149 11.95 -29.27 -4.99
N ILE A 150 10.79 -29.91 -4.80
CA ILE A 150 9.77 -29.50 -3.84
C ILE A 150 10.20 -29.94 -2.44
N MET A 151 9.98 -29.08 -1.46
CA MET A 151 10.04 -29.38 -0.03
C MET A 151 8.62 -29.43 0.51
N LYS A 152 8.38 -30.24 1.55
CA LYS A 152 7.08 -30.26 2.22
C LYS A 152 7.18 -30.30 3.74
N CYS A 153 6.18 -29.77 4.43
CA CYS A 153 6.01 -29.88 5.88
C CYS A 153 4.54 -30.03 6.23
N HIS A 154 4.23 -30.57 7.41
CA HIS A 154 2.85 -30.69 7.88
C HIS A 154 2.52 -29.50 8.80
N VAL A 155 1.51 -28.73 8.42
CA VAL A 155 1.11 -27.45 9.06
C VAL A 155 -0.25 -27.54 9.77
N GLY A 156 -0.79 -28.75 9.90
CA GLY A 156 -2.12 -28.99 10.44
C GLY A 156 -3.22 -28.70 9.42
N MET A 157 -4.47 -28.83 9.86
CA MET A 157 -5.65 -28.66 8.98
C MET A 157 -6.11 -27.20 8.85
N THR A 158 -5.37 -26.25 9.43
CA THR A 158 -5.74 -24.83 9.45
C THR A 158 -5.47 -24.19 8.09
N GLN A 159 -6.45 -23.48 7.55
CA GLN A 159 -6.33 -22.79 6.26
C GLN A 159 -5.57 -21.47 6.39
N PHE A 160 -4.94 -21.07 5.29
CA PHE A 160 -4.24 -19.80 5.10
C PHE A 160 -4.14 -19.55 3.59
N ARG A 161 -4.07 -18.28 3.19
CA ARG A 161 -3.95 -17.87 1.78
C ARG A 161 -2.60 -17.28 1.41
N GLN A 162 -1.74 -17.04 2.40
CA GLN A 162 -0.43 -16.43 2.20
C GLN A 162 0.66 -17.31 2.81
N LEU A 163 1.83 -17.34 2.15
CA LEU A 163 3.06 -17.91 2.67
C LEU A 163 4.16 -16.87 2.50
N TYR A 164 4.92 -16.63 3.57
CA TYR A 164 6.04 -15.70 3.56
C TYR A 164 7.35 -16.43 3.85
N LEU A 165 8.43 -16.01 3.18
CA LEU A 165 9.78 -16.53 3.40
C LEU A 165 10.66 -15.42 3.94
N GLN A 166 11.31 -15.68 5.07
CA GLN A 166 12.39 -14.85 5.58
C GLN A 166 13.74 -15.46 5.27
N THR A 167 14.71 -14.69 4.78
CA THR A 167 16.09 -15.15 4.54
C THR A 167 17.14 -14.22 5.16
N ARG A 168 18.31 -14.75 5.55
CA ARG A 168 19.47 -13.94 5.95
C ARG A 168 20.22 -13.33 4.79
N ILE A 169 20.13 -13.99 3.63
CA ILE A 169 20.72 -13.57 2.38
C ILE A 169 19.55 -13.14 1.51
N GLY A 170 19.32 -11.83 1.44
CA GLY A 170 18.54 -11.23 0.37
C GLY A 170 19.50 -10.79 -0.71
N ALA A 171 19.16 -11.08 -1.96
CA ALA A 171 19.72 -10.40 -3.11
C ALA A 171 18.52 -9.86 -3.89
N ASP A 172 18.67 -8.74 -4.60
CA ASP A 172 17.62 -8.06 -5.39
C ASP A 172 17.07 -8.87 -6.58
N PHE A 173 17.24 -10.19 -6.57
CA PHE A 173 16.73 -11.08 -7.61
C PHE A 173 15.28 -11.44 -7.32
N ASN A 174 14.39 -11.06 -8.24
CA ASN A 174 12.93 -11.27 -8.29
C ASN A 174 12.06 -10.05 -7.95
N THR A 175 12.57 -8.82 -8.05
CA THR A 175 11.71 -7.75 -8.59
C THR A 175 11.30 -8.21 -9.99
N PRO A 176 9.99 -8.32 -10.31
CA PRO A 176 9.60 -8.59 -11.68
C PRO A 176 10.24 -7.54 -12.57
N ASP A 177 11.04 -7.97 -13.54
CA ASP A 177 11.62 -7.09 -14.57
C ASP A 177 10.46 -6.54 -15.40
N PRO A 178 10.07 -5.26 -15.27
CA PRO A 178 8.91 -4.73 -15.98
C PRO A 178 9.16 -4.69 -17.49
N SER A 179 10.43 -4.72 -17.92
CA SER A 179 10.79 -4.87 -19.34
C SER A 179 10.47 -6.27 -19.90
N LYS A 180 10.19 -7.25 -19.03
CA LYS A 180 9.71 -8.59 -19.37
C LYS A 180 8.23 -8.82 -19.10
N ILE A 181 7.58 -8.01 -18.25
CA ILE A 181 6.11 -7.99 -18.11
C ILE A 181 5.48 -7.39 -19.38
N LEU A 182 6.22 -6.53 -20.09
CA LEU A 182 5.87 -6.09 -21.43
C LEU A 182 6.28 -7.15 -22.46
N MET A 183 5.41 -8.13 -22.69
CA MET A 183 5.43 -8.85 -23.96
C MET A 183 4.94 -7.91 -25.06
N GLU A 184 5.90 -7.42 -25.84
CA GLU A 184 5.84 -7.19 -27.28
C GLU A 184 4.46 -7.38 -27.92
N ASN A 185 3.84 -6.28 -28.40
CA ASN A 185 2.77 -6.32 -29.40
C ASN A 185 1.62 -7.30 -29.12
N ASP A 186 1.30 -7.57 -27.84
CA ASP A 186 0.26 -8.50 -27.54
C ASP A 186 -1.11 -7.82 -27.63
N SER A 187 -1.77 -8.01 -28.77
CA SER A 187 -3.15 -7.60 -29.02
C SER A 187 -4.18 -8.32 -28.13
N ARG A 188 -3.75 -9.10 -27.12
CA ARG A 188 -4.63 -9.75 -26.14
C ARG A 188 -5.12 -8.72 -25.10
N PRO A 189 -6.44 -8.61 -24.83
CA PRO A 189 -7.02 -7.72 -23.82
C PRO A 189 -6.56 -7.99 -22.38
N HIS A 190 -5.78 -9.05 -22.17
CA HIS A 190 -5.23 -9.53 -20.89
C HIS A 190 -3.72 -9.30 -20.68
N ALA A 191 -3.10 -8.39 -21.45
CA ALA A 191 -1.65 -8.18 -21.49
C ALA A 191 -0.98 -8.23 -20.10
N GLY A 192 -0.37 -9.39 -19.83
CA GLY A 192 0.42 -9.76 -18.66
C GLY A 192 -0.41 -9.90 -17.38
N ALA A 193 -0.53 -11.11 -16.82
CA ALA A 193 -0.60 -11.15 -15.36
C ALA A 193 0.71 -10.54 -14.89
N PRO A 194 0.70 -9.37 -14.23
CA PRO A 194 1.86 -8.99 -13.47
C PRO A 194 1.99 -10.14 -12.48
N GLU A 195 3.17 -10.76 -12.41
CA GLU A 195 3.52 -11.45 -11.17
C GLU A 195 3.04 -10.50 -10.06
N PRO A 196 2.20 -10.96 -9.10
CA PRO A 196 1.75 -10.14 -8.00
C PRO A 196 3.02 -9.50 -7.53
N LEU A 197 2.98 -8.18 -7.38
CA LEU A 197 4.06 -7.35 -6.86
C LEU A 197 4.57 -7.98 -5.55
N SER A 198 5.29 -9.08 -5.66
CA SER A 198 6.07 -9.78 -4.69
C SER A 198 7.39 -9.07 -4.80
N VAL A 199 7.30 -7.77 -4.52
CA VAL A 199 8.45 -6.93 -4.49
C VAL A 199 9.30 -7.51 -3.37
N MET A 200 10.54 -7.80 -3.75
CA MET A 200 11.62 -8.04 -2.81
C MET A 200 11.63 -6.83 -1.88
N THR A 201 11.10 -7.01 -0.67
CA THR A 201 11.20 -5.97 0.33
C THR A 201 12.53 -6.19 1.04
N THR A 202 13.46 -5.24 0.94
CA THR A 202 14.28 -4.92 2.12
C THR A 202 13.27 -4.74 3.24
N SER A 203 13.17 -5.66 4.20
CA SER A 203 12.31 -5.36 5.32
C SER A 203 12.96 -4.20 6.07
N HIS A 204 12.34 -3.04 5.95
CA HIS A 204 12.62 -1.86 6.75
C HIS A 204 12.07 -2.05 8.17
N ASP A 205 12.19 -3.26 8.73
CA ASP A 205 11.85 -3.58 10.12
C ASP A 205 13.10 -3.65 11.00
N GLY A 206 14.23 -3.11 10.51
CA GLY A 206 15.54 -3.12 11.17
C GLY A 206 16.09 -4.51 11.47
N SER A 207 15.42 -5.56 11.03
CA SER A 207 15.89 -6.93 11.21
C SER A 207 16.96 -7.26 10.18
N THR A 208 17.82 -8.21 10.52
CA THR A 208 18.82 -8.80 9.62
C THR A 208 18.21 -9.90 8.75
N TRP A 209 16.90 -9.86 8.52
CA TRP A 209 16.15 -10.78 7.68
C TRP A 209 15.57 -10.02 6.50
N TRP A 210 15.38 -10.70 5.38
CA TRP A 210 14.66 -10.25 4.21
C TRP A 210 13.38 -11.04 4.12
N GLU A 211 12.22 -10.42 3.89
CA GLU A 211 10.94 -11.10 3.90
C GLU A 211 10.18 -10.92 2.59
N ARG A 212 9.77 -12.01 1.95
CA ARG A 212 8.99 -11.96 0.70
C ARG A 212 7.76 -12.85 0.77
N ARG A 213 6.78 -12.55 -0.09
CA ARG A 213 5.62 -13.42 -0.33
C ARG A 213 5.99 -14.53 -1.32
N ALA A 214 5.59 -15.76 -1.03
CA ALA A 214 5.64 -16.86 -1.98
C ALA A 214 4.42 -16.82 -2.91
N ILE A 215 4.60 -17.31 -4.14
CA ILE A 215 3.55 -17.32 -5.15
C ILE A 215 2.69 -18.56 -4.96
N ARG A 216 1.37 -18.40 -4.83
CA ARG A 216 0.48 -19.57 -4.87
C ARG A 216 0.56 -20.18 -6.27
N ALA A 217 0.83 -21.48 -6.36
CA ALA A 217 1.03 -22.19 -7.62
C ALA A 217 -0.09 -21.88 -8.62
N ARG A 218 0.28 -21.43 -9.82
CA ARG A 218 -0.68 -20.91 -10.80
C ARG A 218 -0.18 -21.02 -12.24
N GLU A 219 -1.11 -20.93 -13.19
CA GLU A 219 -0.81 -20.89 -14.61
C GLU A 219 -1.81 -19.98 -15.34
N LEU A 220 -1.31 -19.24 -16.33
CA LEU A 220 -2.13 -18.38 -17.20
C LEU A 220 -3.14 -19.22 -17.98
N VAL A 221 -4.33 -18.67 -18.18
CA VAL A 221 -5.34 -19.26 -19.05
C VAL A 221 -5.30 -18.54 -20.40
N GLU A 222 -5.24 -19.30 -21.49
CA GLU A 222 -5.21 -18.75 -22.85
C GLU A 222 -6.58 -18.15 -23.21
N GLU A 223 -6.61 -17.07 -23.98
CA GLU A 223 -7.87 -16.46 -24.44
C GLU A 223 -8.59 -17.37 -25.46
N GLY A 224 -9.92 -17.40 -25.40
CA GLY A 224 -10.77 -18.24 -26.26
C GLY A 224 -10.81 -19.72 -25.86
N SER A 225 -10.09 -20.05 -24.79
CA SER A 225 -9.83 -21.41 -24.30
C SER A 225 -10.85 -21.85 -23.23
N PHE A 226 -11.56 -20.87 -22.68
CA PHE A 226 -12.72 -21.04 -21.82
C PHE A 226 -13.96 -20.45 -22.52
N SER A 227 -15.14 -20.98 -22.21
CA SER A 227 -16.40 -20.47 -22.76
C SER A 227 -17.46 -20.50 -21.68
N ILE A 228 -18.04 -19.34 -21.36
CA ILE A 228 -19.16 -19.24 -20.43
C ILE A 228 -20.46 -19.36 -21.22
N ASN A 229 -21.25 -20.42 -20.98
CA ASN A 229 -22.60 -20.51 -21.52
C ASN A 229 -23.61 -19.81 -20.59
N GLY A 230 -24.79 -19.48 -21.12
CA GLY A 230 -25.87 -18.77 -20.42
C GLY A 230 -26.22 -19.36 -19.04
N ASP A 231 -26.07 -20.68 -18.88
CA ASP A 231 -26.49 -21.45 -17.70
C ASP A 231 -25.43 -21.54 -16.58
N GLY A 232 -24.27 -20.87 -16.74
CA GLY A 232 -23.26 -20.80 -15.68
C GLY A 232 -22.27 -21.97 -15.65
N HIS A 233 -22.12 -22.66 -16.78
CA HIS A 233 -21.08 -23.66 -17.02
C HIS A 233 -19.94 -23.05 -17.82
N GLY A 234 -18.70 -23.32 -17.40
CA GLY A 234 -17.52 -23.14 -18.22
C GLY A 234 -17.33 -24.36 -19.10
N PHE A 235 -17.23 -24.19 -20.41
CA PHE A 235 -16.77 -25.22 -21.32
C PHE A 235 -15.33 -24.95 -21.66
N GLU A 236 -14.50 -25.97 -21.56
CA GLU A 236 -13.13 -25.87 -21.99
C GLU A 236 -13.03 -26.14 -23.49
N LYS A 237 -12.24 -25.35 -24.22
CA LYS A 237 -11.93 -25.60 -25.62
C LYS A 237 -10.43 -25.82 -25.79
N ASN A 238 -10.04 -27.09 -25.96
CA ASN A 238 -8.73 -27.52 -26.46
C ASN A 238 -7.51 -26.87 -25.77
N THR A 239 -7.35 -27.04 -24.45
CA THR A 239 -6.20 -26.49 -23.69
C THR A 239 -5.43 -27.56 -22.93
N LYS A 240 -4.35 -27.19 -22.22
CA LYS A 240 -3.69 -28.08 -21.24
C LYS A 240 -4.62 -28.52 -20.09
N PHE A 241 -5.69 -27.77 -19.82
CA PHE A 241 -6.69 -28.08 -18.80
C PHE A 241 -7.62 -29.22 -19.20
N SER A 242 -7.57 -29.64 -20.47
CA SER A 242 -8.40 -30.74 -21.03
C SER A 242 -8.00 -32.09 -20.47
N SER A 243 -7.09 -32.13 -19.50
CA SER A 243 -6.64 -33.31 -18.80
C SER A 243 -6.75 -33.14 -17.28
N MET A 244 -7.44 -32.10 -16.79
CA MET A 244 -7.53 -31.78 -15.36
C MET A 244 -8.09 -32.95 -14.54
N GLU A 245 -8.98 -33.77 -15.11
CA GLU A 245 -9.47 -34.98 -14.45
C GLU A 245 -8.38 -36.05 -14.23
N SER A 246 -7.29 -35.97 -14.99
CA SER A 246 -6.12 -36.87 -14.91
C SER A 246 -4.97 -36.33 -14.07
N TRP A 247 -5.02 -35.04 -13.71
CA TRP A 247 -4.06 -34.37 -12.83
C TRP A 247 -3.94 -35.10 -11.49
N LYS A 248 -2.77 -35.03 -10.86
CA LYS A 248 -2.39 -35.80 -9.67
C LYS A 248 -2.35 -34.97 -8.39
N THR A 249 -3.13 -35.41 -7.39
CA THR A 249 -2.92 -34.98 -6.00
C THR A 249 -1.47 -35.25 -5.57
N PRO A 250 -0.98 -34.64 -4.48
CA PRO A 250 0.37 -34.92 -3.99
C PRO A 250 0.64 -36.40 -3.67
N ALA A 251 -0.40 -37.20 -3.43
CA ALA A 251 -0.32 -38.64 -3.22
C ALA A 251 -0.30 -39.46 -4.52
N GLY A 252 -0.37 -38.82 -5.70
CA GLY A 252 -0.41 -39.47 -7.01
C GLY A 252 -1.80 -39.95 -7.45
N THR A 253 -2.86 -39.61 -6.71
CA THR A 253 -4.25 -39.98 -7.06
C THR A 253 -4.75 -39.04 -8.15
N ALA A 254 -5.48 -39.55 -9.15
CA ALA A 254 -6.06 -38.67 -10.17
C ALA A 254 -7.19 -37.81 -9.57
N LEU A 255 -7.34 -36.56 -10.00
CA LEU A 255 -8.39 -35.67 -9.47
C LEU A 255 -9.80 -36.24 -9.69
N ARG A 256 -10.06 -36.95 -10.79
CA ARG A 256 -11.34 -37.66 -11.00
C ARG A 256 -11.68 -38.68 -9.90
N ASP A 257 -10.66 -39.26 -9.28
CA ASP A 257 -10.79 -40.26 -8.22
C ASP A 257 -10.79 -39.59 -6.82
N ALA A 258 -10.52 -38.28 -6.75
CA ALA A 258 -10.54 -37.46 -5.55
C ALA A 258 -11.21 -36.09 -5.81
N PRO A 259 -12.49 -36.05 -6.20
CA PRO A 259 -13.14 -34.87 -6.77
C PRO A 259 -13.27 -33.67 -5.81
N HIS A 260 -13.03 -33.85 -4.51
CA HIS A 260 -13.01 -32.75 -3.56
C HIS A 260 -11.85 -31.77 -3.80
N TYR A 261 -10.75 -32.21 -4.42
CA TYR A 261 -9.62 -31.34 -4.78
C TYR A 261 -9.97 -30.32 -5.87
N TYR A 262 -10.99 -30.59 -6.71
CA TYR A 262 -11.48 -29.56 -7.65
C TYR A 262 -11.90 -28.29 -6.91
N ARG A 263 -12.41 -28.41 -5.68
CA ARG A 263 -12.89 -27.29 -4.87
C ARG A 263 -11.80 -26.40 -4.30
N ASP A 264 -10.55 -26.80 -4.45
CA ASP A 264 -9.40 -25.97 -4.07
C ASP A 264 -8.99 -25.06 -5.24
N ILE A 265 -9.19 -25.52 -6.48
CA ILE A 265 -8.85 -24.80 -7.70
C ILE A 265 -9.65 -23.50 -7.78
N GLU A 266 -8.95 -22.40 -8.02
CA GLU A 266 -9.51 -21.05 -8.07
C GLU A 266 -9.22 -20.40 -9.43
N PHE A 267 -10.24 -19.84 -10.06
CA PHE A 267 -10.11 -19.06 -11.29
C PHE A 267 -10.19 -17.58 -10.95
N ALA A 268 -9.19 -16.81 -11.39
CA ALA A 268 -9.18 -15.37 -11.25
C ALA A 268 -9.56 -14.72 -12.59
N TYR A 269 -10.47 -13.75 -12.54
CA TYR A 269 -11.02 -13.07 -13.71
C TYR A 269 -10.63 -11.60 -13.68
N HIS A 270 -9.95 -11.11 -14.70
CA HIS A 270 -9.56 -9.70 -14.79
C HIS A 270 -10.68 -8.88 -15.43
N LEU A 271 -11.36 -8.07 -14.61
CA LEU A 271 -12.58 -7.34 -14.99
C LEU A 271 -12.43 -5.83 -14.80
N MET A 272 -11.75 -5.17 -15.75
CA MET A 272 -11.51 -3.72 -15.75
C MET A 272 -10.93 -3.24 -14.39
N TRP A 273 -11.78 -2.85 -13.44
CA TRP A 273 -11.44 -2.32 -12.11
C TRP A 273 -11.55 -3.32 -10.94
N ASN A 274 -11.89 -4.59 -11.19
CA ASN A 274 -11.92 -5.62 -10.16
C ASN A 274 -11.38 -6.96 -10.65
N LEU A 275 -11.05 -7.85 -9.71
CA LEU A 275 -10.46 -9.16 -9.99
C LEU A 275 -11.21 -10.28 -9.24
N PRO A 276 -12.42 -10.66 -9.69
CA PRO A 276 -13.16 -11.71 -9.03
C PRO A 276 -12.44 -13.05 -9.07
N ARG A 277 -12.59 -13.82 -8.01
CA ARG A 277 -12.05 -15.17 -7.86
C ARG A 277 -13.15 -16.14 -7.50
N VAL A 278 -13.24 -17.22 -8.26
CA VAL A 278 -14.29 -18.23 -8.08
C VAL A 278 -13.69 -19.61 -8.13
N HIS A 279 -14.04 -20.45 -7.16
CA HIS A 279 -13.57 -21.83 -7.12
C HIS A 279 -14.29 -22.71 -8.13
N VAL A 280 -13.62 -23.76 -8.59
CA VAL A 280 -14.23 -24.87 -9.32
C VAL A 280 -15.06 -25.71 -8.35
N ASP A 281 -16.20 -26.24 -8.78
CA ASP A 281 -16.98 -27.23 -8.00
C ASP A 281 -16.76 -28.65 -8.53
N PHE A 282 -16.79 -28.82 -9.85
CA PHE A 282 -16.70 -30.13 -10.48
C PHE A 282 -16.16 -30.04 -11.91
N VAL A 283 -15.46 -31.09 -12.34
CA VAL A 283 -14.98 -31.27 -13.71
C VAL A 283 -15.58 -32.57 -14.24
N GLY A 284 -16.22 -32.50 -15.41
CA GLY A 284 -16.92 -33.63 -16.00
C GLY A 284 -16.84 -33.66 -17.52
N GLU A 285 -17.41 -34.71 -18.09
CA GLU A 285 -17.48 -34.94 -19.53
C GLU A 285 -18.89 -35.41 -19.90
N PHE A 286 -19.46 -34.81 -20.96
CA PHE A 286 -20.78 -35.17 -21.48
C PHE A 286 -20.80 -35.05 -23.01
N HIS A 287 -21.20 -36.12 -23.71
CA HIS A 287 -21.15 -36.20 -25.19
C HIS A 287 -19.79 -35.81 -25.80
N ASP A 288 -18.69 -36.30 -25.22
CA ASP A 288 -17.31 -36.00 -25.63
C ASP A 288 -16.90 -34.51 -25.44
N GLU A 289 -17.72 -33.70 -24.75
CA GLU A 289 -17.40 -32.34 -24.36
C GLU A 289 -17.05 -32.27 -22.87
N LYS A 290 -15.87 -31.71 -22.55
CA LYS A 290 -15.44 -31.46 -21.17
C LYS A 290 -16.00 -30.15 -20.66
N PHE A 291 -16.49 -30.17 -19.43
CA PHE A 291 -17.05 -29.00 -18.78
C PHE A 291 -16.50 -28.83 -17.36
N ILE A 292 -16.40 -27.57 -16.96
CA ILE A 292 -16.01 -27.11 -15.64
C ILE A 292 -17.23 -26.41 -15.03
N LEU A 293 -17.74 -26.99 -13.95
CA LEU A 293 -18.77 -26.37 -13.13
C LEU A 293 -18.09 -25.49 -12.09
N MET A 294 -18.42 -24.20 -12.07
CA MET A 294 -17.93 -23.24 -11.08
C MET A 294 -18.82 -23.26 -9.82
N GLN A 295 -18.24 -23.00 -8.65
CA GLN A 295 -18.98 -22.97 -7.39
C GLN A 295 -20.06 -21.88 -7.37
N GLN A 296 -21.24 -22.27 -6.92
CA GLN A 296 -22.40 -21.40 -6.72
C GLN A 296 -22.58 -21.12 -5.21
N PRO A 297 -23.11 -19.94 -4.81
CA PRO A 297 -23.60 -18.85 -5.67
C PRO A 297 -22.53 -17.89 -6.19
N ALA A 298 -21.26 -17.99 -5.77
CA ALA A 298 -20.18 -17.07 -6.17
C ALA A 298 -20.11 -16.81 -7.68
N PHE A 299 -20.16 -17.84 -8.51
CA PHE A 299 -20.12 -17.66 -9.97
C PHE A 299 -21.33 -16.89 -10.49
N SER A 300 -22.53 -17.20 -10.00
CA SER A 300 -23.75 -16.44 -10.32
C SER A 300 -23.65 -14.98 -9.86
N HIS A 301 -23.12 -14.73 -8.67
CA HIS A 301 -22.87 -13.36 -8.19
C HIS A 301 -21.88 -12.63 -9.11
N ALA A 302 -20.78 -13.26 -9.53
CA ALA A 302 -19.80 -12.65 -10.43
C ALA A 302 -20.39 -12.28 -11.81
N ARG A 303 -21.44 -12.99 -12.25
CA ARG A 303 -22.21 -12.70 -13.47
C ARG A 303 -23.31 -11.65 -13.28
N THR A 304 -23.73 -11.38 -12.04
CA THR A 304 -24.94 -10.57 -11.75
C THR A 304 -24.70 -9.37 -10.82
N LYS A 305 -23.48 -9.19 -10.29
CA LYS A 305 -23.12 -8.20 -9.26
C LYS A 305 -23.42 -6.74 -9.61
N GLY A 306 -23.58 -6.38 -10.88
CA GLY A 306 -23.63 -4.97 -11.29
C GLY A 306 -22.22 -4.45 -11.59
N GLY A 307 -22.07 -3.27 -12.20
CA GLY A 307 -20.76 -2.85 -12.71
C GLY A 307 -20.22 -3.82 -13.77
N THR A 308 -18.92 -4.12 -13.73
CA THR A 308 -18.32 -5.19 -14.56
C THR A 308 -18.70 -6.59 -14.08
N LYS A 309 -19.02 -7.47 -15.03
CA LYS A 309 -19.46 -8.84 -14.75
C LYS A 309 -18.81 -9.83 -15.69
N LEU A 310 -18.75 -11.07 -15.25
CA LEU A 310 -18.32 -12.18 -16.09
C LEU A 310 -19.30 -12.38 -17.27
N GLY A 311 -18.75 -12.44 -18.48
CA GLY A 311 -19.53 -12.62 -19.69
C GLY A 311 -20.13 -11.35 -20.29
N ASP A 312 -19.80 -10.16 -19.75
CA ASP A 312 -20.13 -8.90 -20.40
C ASP A 312 -19.47 -8.81 -21.80
N GLY A 313 -19.98 -7.92 -22.66
CA GLY A 313 -19.55 -7.77 -24.05
C GLY A 313 -18.15 -7.16 -24.25
N TRP A 314 -17.41 -6.90 -23.18
CA TRP A 314 -16.07 -6.30 -23.25
C TRP A 314 -15.03 -7.32 -23.73
N PRO A 315 -14.04 -6.94 -24.55
CA PRO A 315 -12.93 -7.82 -24.89
C PRO A 315 -12.19 -8.29 -23.63
N GLY A 316 -11.90 -9.58 -23.51
CA GLY A 316 -11.19 -10.20 -22.38
C GLY A 316 -12.05 -10.57 -21.15
N VAL A 317 -13.25 -10.02 -20.94
CA VAL A 317 -13.99 -10.31 -19.68
C VAL A 317 -14.72 -11.67 -19.64
N ARG A 318 -14.46 -12.54 -20.63
CA ARG A 318 -15.13 -13.84 -20.81
C ARG A 318 -14.34 -15.00 -20.21
N ASP A 319 -13.03 -14.88 -20.18
CA ASP A 319 -12.14 -15.95 -19.77
C ASP A 319 -11.45 -15.59 -18.46
N PRO A 320 -11.14 -16.57 -17.60
CA PRO A 320 -10.25 -16.33 -16.48
C PRO A 320 -8.89 -15.88 -17.01
N ALA A 321 -8.21 -15.01 -16.28
CA ALA A 321 -6.84 -14.60 -16.60
C ALA A 321 -5.83 -15.69 -16.20
N TRP A 322 -6.07 -16.37 -15.07
CA TRP A 322 -5.28 -17.51 -14.63
C TRP A 322 -6.09 -18.45 -13.73
N MET A 323 -5.55 -19.64 -13.52
CA MET A 323 -5.97 -20.60 -12.51
C MET A 323 -4.87 -20.77 -11.46
N GLU A 324 -5.26 -20.98 -10.20
CA GLU A 324 -4.32 -21.21 -9.10
C GLU A 324 -4.80 -22.30 -8.14
N ASN A 325 -3.92 -22.66 -7.20
CA ASN A 325 -4.18 -23.52 -6.04
C ASN A 325 -4.42 -25.01 -6.34
N THR A 326 -3.57 -25.61 -7.17
CA THR A 326 -3.48 -27.07 -7.28
C THR A 326 -2.03 -27.53 -7.40
N TYR A 327 -1.76 -28.75 -6.93
CA TYR A 327 -0.41 -29.29 -6.80
C TYR A 327 0.35 -29.37 -8.12
N GLU A 328 -0.35 -29.64 -9.20
CA GLU A 328 0.18 -29.87 -10.55
C GLU A 328 0.65 -28.59 -11.21
N LEU A 329 0.28 -27.43 -10.66
CA LEU A 329 0.80 -26.12 -11.06
C LEU A 329 2.06 -25.74 -10.28
N LEU A 330 2.52 -26.54 -9.30
CA LEU A 330 3.73 -26.26 -8.51
C LEU A 330 4.97 -26.63 -9.34
N ASP A 331 5.38 -25.76 -10.26
CA ASP A 331 6.41 -26.07 -11.25
C ASP A 331 7.59 -25.09 -11.27
N LYS A 332 7.46 -23.88 -10.71
CA LYS A 332 8.51 -22.86 -10.66
C LYS A 332 9.04 -22.64 -9.23
N PRO A 333 10.35 -22.34 -9.07
CA PRO A 333 10.89 -21.87 -7.80
C PRO A 333 10.14 -20.63 -7.28
N GLY A 334 9.85 -20.58 -5.99
CA GLY A 334 9.08 -19.54 -5.33
C GLY A 334 7.58 -19.86 -5.19
N GLU A 335 7.10 -20.93 -5.82
CA GLU A 335 5.70 -21.35 -5.75
C GLU A 335 5.39 -22.28 -4.57
N TRP A 336 4.16 -22.23 -4.07
CA TRP A 336 3.64 -23.12 -3.03
C TRP A 336 2.22 -23.61 -3.30
N TYR A 337 1.89 -24.75 -2.68
CA TYR A 337 0.56 -25.34 -2.65
C TYR A 337 0.28 -25.94 -1.26
N HIS A 338 -0.89 -25.64 -0.69
CA HIS A 338 -1.33 -26.22 0.58
C HIS A 338 -2.46 -27.23 0.33
N ASP A 339 -2.19 -28.49 0.65
CA ASP A 339 -3.20 -29.54 0.67
C ASP A 339 -3.99 -29.46 1.98
N ARG A 340 -5.09 -28.70 1.95
CA ARG A 340 -5.96 -28.51 3.13
C ARG A 340 -6.66 -29.78 3.59
N TRP A 341 -6.68 -30.84 2.79
CA TRP A 341 -7.33 -32.12 3.13
C TRP A 341 -6.42 -33.05 3.92
N THR A 342 -5.10 -32.85 3.79
CA THR A 342 -4.10 -33.67 4.48
C THR A 342 -3.21 -32.86 5.44
N GLY A 343 -3.28 -31.53 5.39
CA GLY A 343 -2.51 -30.61 6.23
C GLY A 343 -1.04 -30.48 5.80
N TRP A 344 -0.69 -30.92 4.59
CA TRP A 344 0.65 -30.78 4.04
C TRP A 344 0.79 -29.52 3.21
N LEU A 345 1.83 -28.74 3.50
CA LEU A 345 2.28 -27.63 2.68
C LEU A 345 3.44 -28.08 1.81
N TYR A 346 3.37 -27.76 0.52
CA TYR A 346 4.38 -28.02 -0.50
C TYR A 346 4.93 -26.69 -1.00
N TYR A 347 6.26 -26.61 -1.14
CA TYR A 347 6.94 -25.38 -1.53
C TYR A 347 8.15 -25.71 -2.40
N LYS A 348 8.34 -25.01 -3.52
CA LYS A 348 9.53 -25.17 -4.36
C LYS A 348 10.50 -24.01 -4.08
N PRO A 349 11.58 -24.20 -3.30
CA PRO A 349 12.41 -23.09 -2.84
C PRO A 349 13.16 -22.37 -3.98
N LEU A 350 13.46 -21.09 -3.78
CA LEU A 350 14.46 -20.39 -4.59
C LEU A 350 15.85 -20.96 -4.30
N SER A 351 16.78 -20.77 -5.23
CA SER A 351 18.14 -21.33 -5.14
C SER A 351 18.92 -20.89 -3.87
N HIS A 352 18.56 -19.77 -3.26
CA HIS A 352 19.19 -19.23 -2.05
C HIS A 352 18.41 -19.56 -0.75
N GLU A 353 17.28 -20.25 -0.84
CA GLU A 353 16.43 -20.60 0.30
C GLU A 353 16.70 -22.02 0.77
N ASP A 354 17.27 -22.15 1.97
CA ASP A 354 17.54 -23.44 2.61
C ASP A 354 16.49 -23.75 3.68
N MET A 355 15.44 -24.47 3.28
CA MET A 355 14.32 -24.82 4.15
C MET A 355 14.71 -25.71 5.35
N ASN A 356 15.89 -26.35 5.33
CA ASN A 356 16.39 -27.16 6.45
C ASN A 356 17.21 -26.35 7.45
N ASN A 357 17.50 -25.08 7.16
CA ASN A 357 18.30 -24.21 7.99
C ASN A 357 17.49 -23.01 8.48
N SER A 358 16.79 -23.17 9.60
CA SER A 358 15.98 -22.14 10.26
C SER A 358 16.77 -20.91 10.75
N SER A 359 18.10 -21.00 10.79
CA SER A 359 18.98 -19.85 11.06
C SER A 359 19.23 -18.99 9.82
N ASN A 360 18.98 -19.55 8.63
CA ASN A 360 19.12 -18.87 7.34
C ASN A 360 17.78 -18.56 6.66
N THR A 361 16.82 -19.49 6.65
CA THR A 361 15.52 -19.37 5.98
C THR A 361 14.39 -19.77 6.91
N ARG A 362 13.28 -19.01 6.92
CA ARG A 362 12.08 -19.32 7.70
C ARG A 362 10.85 -19.18 6.82
N ALA A 363 9.91 -20.11 6.94
CA ALA A 363 8.59 -19.96 6.36
C ALA A 363 7.58 -19.51 7.43
N ILE A 364 6.69 -18.60 7.07
CA ILE A 364 5.67 -18.04 7.95
C ILE A 364 4.31 -18.14 7.26
N ILE A 365 3.32 -18.64 7.99
CA ILE A 365 1.92 -18.67 7.55
C ILE A 365 1.06 -17.87 8.53
N PRO A 366 0.11 -17.05 8.05
CA PRO A 366 -0.77 -16.29 8.91
C PRO A 366 -1.82 -17.21 9.56
N ARG A 367 -2.17 -16.94 10.83
CA ARG A 367 -3.15 -17.72 11.62
C ARG A 367 -4.34 -16.90 12.11
N THR A 368 -4.26 -15.59 12.04
CA THR A 368 -5.25 -14.67 12.59
C THR A 368 -5.67 -13.67 11.51
N GLU A 369 -6.95 -13.32 11.41
CA GLU A 369 -7.43 -12.35 10.39
C GLU A 369 -7.39 -10.89 10.88
N SER A 370 -7.49 -10.69 12.19
CA SER A 370 -7.50 -9.38 12.85
C SER A 370 -6.52 -9.37 14.01
N LEU A 371 -5.59 -8.41 14.02
CA LEU A 371 -4.55 -8.30 15.05
C LEU A 371 -5.00 -7.45 16.22
N LEU A 372 -5.68 -6.34 15.93
CA LEU A 372 -6.08 -5.36 16.94
C LEU A 372 -7.40 -4.70 16.58
N GLU A 373 -8.32 -4.64 17.54
CA GLU A 373 -9.56 -3.91 17.37
C GLU A 373 -9.80 -2.93 18.52
N ILE A 374 -10.19 -1.71 18.18
CA ILE A 374 -10.61 -0.67 19.11
C ILE A 374 -12.12 -0.53 19.02
N HIS A 375 -12.83 -0.98 20.05
CA HIS A 375 -14.29 -1.03 20.12
C HIS A 375 -14.85 -0.03 21.12
N GLY A 376 -15.34 1.10 20.62
CA GLY A 376 -16.27 1.96 21.33
C GLY A 376 -17.72 1.64 20.99
N ASN A 377 -18.62 2.45 21.53
CA ASN A 377 -19.98 2.56 21.01
C ASN A 377 -20.43 4.03 20.99
N ALA A 378 -21.59 4.30 20.38
CA ALA A 378 -22.13 5.64 20.23
C ALA A 378 -22.22 6.46 21.53
N SER A 379 -22.52 5.82 22.66
CA SER A 379 -22.66 6.47 23.97
C SER A 379 -21.37 6.49 24.77
N ASN A 380 -20.46 5.55 24.51
CA ASN A 380 -19.20 5.41 25.22
C ASN A 380 -18.07 5.04 24.25
N PRO A 381 -17.51 6.02 23.54
CA PRO A 381 -16.44 5.77 22.58
C PRO A 381 -15.14 5.34 23.26
N ALA A 382 -14.40 4.46 22.60
CA ALA A 382 -13.02 4.17 22.98
C ALA A 382 -12.13 5.34 22.56
N SER A 383 -11.33 5.91 23.48
CA SER A 383 -10.76 7.24 23.25
C SER A 383 -9.36 7.50 23.81
N ASN A 384 -8.70 8.51 23.26
CA ASN A 384 -7.41 9.05 23.74
C ASN A 384 -6.30 7.99 23.78
N MET A 385 -6.15 7.24 22.68
CA MET A 385 -5.14 6.20 22.53
C MET A 385 -4.17 6.54 21.39
N VAL A 386 -2.90 6.23 21.61
CA VAL A 386 -1.83 6.42 20.63
C VAL A 386 -1.09 5.10 20.45
N PHE A 387 -0.84 4.72 19.19
CA PHE A 387 0.00 3.62 18.79
C PHE A 387 1.16 4.21 17.99
N GLU A 388 2.40 4.00 18.44
CA GLU A 388 3.56 4.67 17.88
C GLU A 388 4.75 3.73 17.63
N GLY A 389 5.27 3.70 16.40
CA GLY A 389 6.44 2.86 16.09
C GLY A 389 6.15 1.35 16.08
N ILE A 390 4.88 0.94 16.03
CA ILE A 390 4.49 -0.47 16.12
C ILE A 390 4.36 -1.06 14.72
N THR A 391 4.92 -2.27 14.51
CA THR A 391 4.78 -3.02 13.27
C THR A 391 3.66 -4.06 13.39
N PHE A 392 2.79 -4.15 12.38
CA PHE A 392 1.69 -5.13 12.27
C PHE A 392 1.93 -6.04 11.06
N LYS A 393 2.00 -7.37 11.28
CA LYS A 393 2.29 -8.37 10.22
C LYS A 393 1.41 -9.61 10.27
N HIS A 394 1.32 -10.28 9.12
CA HIS A 394 0.83 -11.64 8.95
C HIS A 394 -0.60 -11.90 9.45
N ALA A 395 -1.49 -10.93 9.26
CA ALA A 395 -2.93 -11.19 9.32
C ALA A 395 -3.38 -11.86 8.00
N SER A 396 -4.29 -12.84 8.03
CA SER A 396 -4.86 -13.47 6.83
C SER A 396 -6.26 -12.94 6.51
N TRP A 397 -6.88 -13.51 5.48
CA TRP A 397 -8.32 -13.45 5.24
C TRP A 397 -8.78 -14.63 4.40
N LEU A 398 -9.75 -15.38 4.93
CA LEU A 398 -10.17 -16.70 4.44
C LEU A 398 -11.57 -16.70 3.84
N ARG A 399 -12.29 -15.55 3.81
CA ARG A 399 -13.61 -15.50 3.14
C ARG A 399 -13.57 -16.05 1.71
N PRO A 400 -12.53 -15.81 0.88
CA PRO A 400 -12.46 -16.43 -0.44
C PRO A 400 -12.48 -17.97 -0.44
N GLU A 401 -11.92 -18.61 0.58
CA GLU A 401 -11.87 -20.08 0.72
C GLU A 401 -13.21 -20.71 1.17
N VAL A 402 -14.15 -19.88 1.62
CA VAL A 402 -15.47 -20.35 2.05
C VAL A 402 -16.25 -20.84 0.83
N TYR A 403 -16.73 -22.09 0.91
CA TYR A 403 -17.45 -22.73 -0.18
C TYR A 403 -18.58 -21.84 -0.73
N GLY A 404 -18.58 -21.62 -2.05
CA GLY A 404 -19.58 -20.81 -2.74
C GLY A 404 -19.50 -19.31 -2.51
N LYS A 405 -18.49 -18.79 -1.78
CA LYS A 405 -18.31 -17.35 -1.53
C LYS A 405 -17.32 -16.68 -2.49
N GLY A 406 -16.16 -17.28 -2.74
CA GLY A 406 -15.10 -16.70 -3.57
C GLY A 406 -14.72 -15.26 -3.16
N HIS A 407 -14.08 -14.53 -4.07
CA HIS A 407 -13.90 -13.08 -3.96
C HIS A 407 -14.67 -12.42 -5.09
N VAL A 408 -15.82 -11.83 -4.82
CA VAL A 408 -16.71 -11.26 -5.86
C VAL A 408 -17.00 -9.81 -5.49
N ASP A 409 -16.04 -8.93 -5.75
CA ASP A 409 -16.14 -7.51 -5.44
C ASP A 409 -16.80 -6.70 -6.56
N LEU A 410 -17.52 -5.65 -6.18
CA LEU A 410 -18.09 -4.66 -7.08
C LEU A 410 -17.05 -3.59 -7.44
N GLN A 411 -16.42 -3.02 -6.41
CA GLN A 411 -15.33 -2.04 -6.49
C GLN A 411 -14.70 -1.90 -5.10
N ALA A 412 -13.43 -1.51 -5.01
CA ALA A 412 -12.77 -1.22 -3.73
C ALA A 412 -12.74 -2.38 -2.71
N ASN A 413 -12.76 -3.63 -3.20
CA ASN A 413 -12.92 -4.84 -2.37
C ASN A 413 -14.22 -4.88 -1.53
N PHE A 414 -15.28 -4.16 -1.95
CA PHE A 414 -16.63 -4.36 -1.46
C PHE A 414 -17.29 -5.51 -2.21
N LEU A 415 -17.45 -6.61 -1.50
CA LEU A 415 -18.07 -7.86 -1.95
C LEU A 415 -19.57 -7.70 -2.02
N VAL A 416 -20.17 -8.29 -3.04
CA VAL A 416 -21.62 -8.25 -3.27
C VAL A 416 -22.17 -9.66 -3.26
N GLU A 417 -23.17 -9.88 -2.43
CA GLU A 417 -23.98 -11.10 -2.46
C GLU A 417 -25.43 -10.75 -2.79
N SER A 418 -25.98 -11.43 -3.80
CA SER A 418 -27.41 -11.37 -4.11
C SER A 418 -28.15 -12.37 -3.22
N THR A 419 -29.12 -11.88 -2.45
CA THR A 419 -30.02 -12.67 -1.59
C THR A 419 -31.48 -12.46 -2.01
N ASP A 420 -32.40 -13.27 -1.48
CA ASP A 420 -33.85 -13.07 -1.69
C ASP A 420 -34.36 -11.71 -1.18
N GLN A 421 -33.62 -11.08 -0.26
CA GLN A 421 -33.93 -9.77 0.33
C GLN A 421 -33.24 -8.61 -0.41
N GLY A 422 -32.51 -8.87 -1.49
CA GLY A 422 -31.72 -7.90 -2.24
C GLY A 422 -30.22 -8.12 -2.12
N LYS A 423 -29.44 -7.11 -2.49
CA LYS A 423 -27.97 -7.17 -2.44
C LYS A 423 -27.45 -6.78 -1.07
N THR A 424 -26.55 -7.58 -0.52
CA THR A 424 -25.75 -7.22 0.66
C THR A 424 -24.33 -6.89 0.23
N TYR A 425 -23.72 -5.95 0.95
CA TYR A 425 -22.37 -5.48 0.69
C TYR A 425 -21.50 -5.75 1.92
N GLU A 426 -20.35 -6.36 1.70
CA GLU A 426 -19.37 -6.68 2.74
C GLU A 426 -18.01 -6.17 2.28
N ARG A 427 -17.34 -5.32 3.06
CA ARG A 427 -15.97 -4.90 2.74
C ARG A 427 -14.96 -5.95 3.21
N SER A 428 -13.79 -5.99 2.60
CA SER A 428 -12.67 -6.78 3.11
C SER A 428 -12.27 -6.32 4.53
N PRO A 429 -12.03 -7.26 5.48
CA PRO A 429 -11.64 -6.91 6.85
C PRO A 429 -10.21 -6.36 6.90
N ALA A 430 -9.89 -5.61 7.94
CA ALA A 430 -8.54 -5.07 8.15
C ALA A 430 -7.81 -5.79 9.30
N ALA A 431 -6.48 -5.76 9.26
CA ALA A 431 -5.66 -6.26 10.36
C ALA A 431 -5.80 -5.41 11.63
N VAL A 432 -6.11 -4.12 11.48
CA VAL A 432 -6.43 -3.22 12.58
C VAL A 432 -7.74 -2.49 12.29
N THR A 433 -8.67 -2.50 13.23
CA THR A 433 -9.98 -1.84 13.05
C THR A 433 -10.33 -0.92 14.22
N VAL A 434 -10.96 0.20 13.92
CA VAL A 434 -11.46 1.17 14.91
C VAL A 434 -12.96 1.38 14.69
N HIS A 435 -13.76 0.96 15.68
CA HIS A 435 -15.18 1.22 15.80
C HIS A 435 -15.44 2.26 16.88
N HIS A 436 -16.19 3.32 16.55
CA HIS A 436 -16.55 4.39 17.48
C HIS A 436 -15.34 4.94 18.28
N GLY A 437 -14.19 5.06 17.62
CA GLY A 437 -12.97 5.62 18.22
C GLY A 437 -13.04 7.15 18.33
N ARG A 438 -12.39 7.74 19.35
CA ARG A 438 -12.22 9.20 19.48
C ARG A 438 -10.81 9.59 19.87
N ASN A 439 -10.19 10.50 19.12
CA ASN A 439 -8.81 10.91 19.41
C ASN A 439 -7.86 9.70 19.44
N ILE A 440 -7.90 8.93 18.35
CA ILE A 440 -7.06 7.74 18.13
C ILE A 440 -5.93 8.13 17.17
N THR A 441 -4.68 7.85 17.53
CA THR A 441 -3.52 8.17 16.70
C THR A 441 -2.72 6.91 16.39
N PHE A 442 -2.40 6.71 15.12
CA PHE A 442 -1.34 5.82 14.64
C PHE A 442 -0.23 6.70 14.09
N GLU A 443 0.97 6.63 14.66
CA GLU A 443 2.11 7.46 14.29
C GLU A 443 3.35 6.60 14.08
N ARG A 444 4.01 6.71 12.92
CA ARG A 444 5.24 5.93 12.67
C ARG A 444 5.04 4.40 12.75
N CYS A 445 3.81 3.92 12.57
CA CYS A 445 3.52 2.49 12.52
C CYS A 445 3.85 1.90 11.15
N THR A 446 4.13 0.60 11.11
CA THR A 446 4.36 -0.14 9.87
C THR A 446 3.31 -1.22 9.71
N PHE A 447 2.58 -1.20 8.61
CA PHE A 447 1.64 -2.25 8.21
C PHE A 447 2.22 -2.99 7.02
N THR A 448 2.50 -4.28 7.16
CA THR A 448 3.11 -5.03 6.06
C THR A 448 2.84 -6.52 6.10
N LYS A 449 2.89 -7.18 4.93
CA LYS A 449 2.66 -8.62 4.80
C LYS A 449 1.28 -9.02 5.34
N LEU A 450 0.24 -8.31 4.90
CA LEU A 450 -1.14 -8.51 5.34
C LEU A 450 -1.98 -9.14 4.21
N GLY A 451 -2.82 -10.09 4.59
CA GLY A 451 -3.67 -10.90 3.71
C GLY A 451 -5.01 -10.26 3.34
N SER A 452 -5.28 -9.05 3.80
CA SER A 452 -6.49 -8.27 3.47
C SER A 452 -6.19 -6.77 3.53
N ALA A 453 -7.10 -5.94 4.07
CA ALA A 453 -6.83 -4.53 4.31
C ALA A 453 -5.91 -4.33 5.53
N ALA A 454 -5.22 -3.18 5.60
CA ALA A 454 -4.29 -2.92 6.70
C ALA A 454 -4.97 -2.25 7.92
N LEU A 455 -5.66 -1.13 7.68
CA LEU A 455 -6.32 -0.34 8.72
C LEU A 455 -7.73 0.06 8.28
N ASP A 456 -8.72 -0.08 9.18
CA ASP A 456 -10.09 0.38 8.95
C ASP A 456 -10.55 1.34 10.04
N LEU A 457 -10.77 2.60 9.65
CA LEU A 457 -11.40 3.63 10.48
C LEU A 457 -12.90 3.58 10.23
N PHE A 458 -13.54 2.63 10.90
CA PHE A 458 -14.92 2.23 10.69
C PHE A 458 -15.90 3.10 11.49
N ASP A 459 -17.17 2.71 11.47
CA ASP A 459 -18.34 3.46 11.94
C ASP A 459 -18.15 4.28 13.22
N GLY A 460 -18.64 5.51 13.18
CA GLY A 460 -18.67 6.44 14.32
C GLY A 460 -17.31 6.89 14.86
N THR A 461 -16.22 6.47 14.23
CA THR A 461 -14.86 6.94 14.50
C THR A 461 -14.73 8.42 14.15
N ARG A 462 -14.23 9.23 15.08
CA ARG A 462 -14.00 10.66 14.85
C ARG A 462 -12.70 11.16 15.45
N ASN A 463 -12.14 12.21 14.87
CA ASN A 463 -10.88 12.80 15.32
C ASN A 463 -9.78 11.74 15.41
N ALA A 464 -9.48 11.08 14.29
CA ALA A 464 -8.44 10.06 14.23
C ALA A 464 -7.34 10.49 13.26
N THR A 465 -6.10 10.18 13.61
CA THR A 465 -4.93 10.55 12.82
C THR A 465 -4.09 9.33 12.51
N VAL A 466 -3.76 9.14 11.23
CA VAL A 466 -2.79 8.16 10.74
C VAL A 466 -1.69 8.96 10.06
N ARG A 467 -0.51 9.00 10.68
CA ARG A 467 0.59 9.83 10.20
C ARG A 467 1.95 9.17 10.26
N GLY A 468 2.82 9.51 9.31
CA GLY A 468 4.18 8.98 9.32
C GLY A 468 4.25 7.46 9.21
N CYS A 469 3.17 6.79 8.80
CA CYS A 469 3.10 5.33 8.77
C CYS A 469 3.52 4.78 7.40
N THR A 470 3.97 3.53 7.38
CA THR A 470 4.32 2.81 6.14
C THR A 470 3.35 1.66 5.89
N PHE A 471 2.83 1.56 4.67
CA PHE A 471 1.96 0.49 4.20
C PHE A 471 2.63 -0.21 3.02
N ASN A 472 2.93 -1.50 3.17
CA ASN A 472 3.70 -2.24 2.18
C ASN A 472 3.31 -3.71 2.07
N ASP A 473 3.09 -4.23 0.86
CA ASP A 473 2.70 -5.63 0.62
C ASP A 473 1.41 -5.97 1.36
N ILE A 474 0.35 -5.28 0.94
CA ILE A 474 -1.01 -5.41 1.45
C ILE A 474 -1.85 -6.09 0.39
N SER A 475 -2.44 -7.25 0.70
CA SER A 475 -3.23 -8.03 -0.26
C SER A 475 -4.43 -7.25 -0.79
N GLY A 476 -5.07 -6.40 0.03
CA GLY A 476 -6.21 -5.54 -0.35
C GLY A 476 -5.90 -4.05 -0.18
N THR A 477 -6.87 -3.29 0.36
CA THR A 477 -6.76 -1.84 0.59
C THR A 477 -5.80 -1.48 1.74
N GLY A 478 -5.02 -0.41 1.59
CA GLY A 478 -4.20 0.14 2.67
C GLY A 478 -5.06 0.64 3.83
N ILE A 479 -5.78 1.74 3.63
CA ILE A 479 -6.68 2.32 4.65
C ILE A 479 -8.12 2.40 4.13
N ASN A 480 -9.06 1.83 4.88
CA ASN A 480 -10.50 2.04 4.71
C ASN A 480 -11.00 3.14 5.69
N ILE A 481 -11.89 4.02 5.23
CA ILE A 481 -12.48 5.10 6.05
C ILE A 481 -13.99 5.20 5.79
N GLY A 482 -14.79 5.20 6.85
CA GLY A 482 -16.24 5.39 6.72
C GLY A 482 -16.96 4.16 6.18
N GLY A 483 -18.06 4.35 5.45
CA GLY A 483 -18.83 3.25 4.88
C GLY A 483 -19.72 3.69 3.73
N ILE A 484 -20.66 2.83 3.35
CA ILE A 484 -21.48 3.01 2.14
C ILE A 484 -22.96 3.22 2.42
N ASP A 485 -23.34 3.40 3.69
CA ASP A 485 -24.73 3.65 4.09
C ASP A 485 -25.13 5.08 3.73
N GLY A 486 -25.76 5.25 2.56
CA GLY A 486 -26.24 6.55 2.09
C GLY A 486 -27.48 7.05 2.83
N SER A 487 -28.05 6.26 3.75
CA SER A 487 -29.24 6.64 4.53
C SER A 487 -28.92 7.40 5.82
N LEU A 488 -27.64 7.53 6.18
CA LEU A 488 -27.21 8.26 7.37
C LEU A 488 -27.64 9.73 7.31
N THR A 489 -27.95 10.27 8.48
CA THR A 489 -28.14 11.72 8.65
C THR A 489 -26.93 12.33 9.32
N GLU A 490 -26.75 13.64 9.18
CA GLU A 490 -25.65 14.42 9.78
C GLU A 490 -25.40 14.18 11.28
N VAL A 491 -26.45 13.86 12.03
CA VAL A 491 -26.39 13.63 13.48
C VAL A 491 -26.21 12.16 13.86
N ASP A 492 -26.22 11.24 12.88
CA ASP A 492 -26.12 9.81 13.15
C ASP A 492 -24.76 9.50 13.81
N PRO A 493 -24.75 8.75 14.93
CA PRO A 493 -23.51 8.43 15.63
C PRO A 493 -22.54 7.57 14.81
N ARG A 494 -22.99 6.91 13.73
CA ARG A 494 -22.18 6.10 12.82
C ARG A 494 -21.40 6.93 11.79
N VAL A 495 -21.70 8.23 11.63
CA VAL A 495 -20.94 9.10 10.72
C VAL A 495 -19.48 9.19 11.17
N VAL A 496 -18.58 8.81 10.25
CA VAL A 496 -17.13 8.91 10.38
C VAL A 496 -16.67 10.26 9.86
N LYS A 497 -15.91 10.99 10.69
CA LYS A 497 -15.47 12.34 10.36
C LYS A 497 -14.27 12.85 11.14
N ASP A 498 -13.73 14.00 10.74
CA ASP A 498 -12.54 14.59 11.35
C ASP A 498 -11.36 13.60 11.30
N ILE A 499 -11.06 13.07 10.12
CA ILE A 499 -9.99 12.06 9.93
C ILE A 499 -8.81 12.71 9.21
N THR A 500 -7.59 12.45 9.67
CA THR A 500 -6.36 12.95 9.04
C THR A 500 -5.46 11.79 8.65
N ILE A 501 -5.17 11.67 7.36
CA ILE A 501 -4.21 10.72 6.78
C ILE A 501 -3.04 11.55 6.23
N ALA A 502 -1.94 11.66 6.98
CA ALA A 502 -0.88 12.62 6.68
C ALA A 502 0.54 12.06 6.67
N SER A 503 1.36 12.40 5.67
CA SER A 503 2.78 12.00 5.65
C SER A 503 3.03 10.49 5.75
N ASN A 504 2.15 9.69 5.16
CA ASN A 504 2.34 8.23 5.11
C ASN A 504 3.01 7.80 3.79
N TYR A 505 3.69 6.67 3.82
CA TYR A 505 4.26 6.02 2.64
C TYR A 505 3.46 4.75 2.29
N PHE A 506 2.96 4.67 1.06
CA PHE A 506 2.27 3.51 0.53
C PHE A 506 3.04 2.92 -0.64
N THR A 507 3.24 1.61 -0.63
CA THR A 507 3.80 0.87 -1.76
C THR A 507 3.28 -0.56 -1.79
N ASN A 508 3.22 -1.18 -2.96
CA ASN A 508 2.76 -2.57 -3.13
C ASN A 508 1.39 -2.80 -2.48
N ILE A 509 0.40 -2.01 -2.90
CA ILE A 509 -0.97 -2.10 -2.39
C ILE A 509 -1.86 -2.87 -3.36
N ALA A 510 -2.79 -3.65 -2.79
CA ALA A 510 -3.69 -4.56 -3.48
C ALA A 510 -2.94 -5.65 -4.26
N VAL A 511 -1.96 -6.31 -3.63
CA VAL A 511 -1.12 -7.31 -4.32
C VAL A 511 -1.85 -8.61 -4.68
N GLU A 512 -3.03 -8.88 -4.08
CA GLU A 512 -3.85 -10.07 -4.37
C GLU A 512 -5.29 -9.72 -4.79
N PHE A 513 -5.95 -8.83 -4.06
CA PHE A 513 -7.32 -8.35 -4.30
C PHE A 513 -7.27 -7.00 -4.99
N LYS A 514 -7.00 -7.05 -6.30
CA LYS A 514 -6.53 -5.93 -7.11
C LYS A 514 -7.45 -4.71 -7.20
N GLY A 515 -8.74 -4.86 -6.87
CA GLY A 515 -9.68 -3.74 -6.76
C GLY A 515 -9.45 -2.84 -5.54
N GLY A 516 -8.48 -3.14 -4.67
CA GLY A 516 -8.13 -2.35 -3.48
C GLY A 516 -7.42 -1.03 -3.80
N HIS A 517 -7.33 -0.16 -2.79
CA HIS A 517 -6.79 1.20 -2.92
C HIS A 517 -5.66 1.46 -1.92
N ALA A 518 -4.82 2.47 -2.11
CA ALA A 518 -3.94 2.93 -1.01
C ALA A 518 -4.79 3.55 0.12
N VAL A 519 -5.70 4.45 -0.23
CA VAL A 519 -6.70 5.02 0.68
C VAL A 519 -8.07 4.98 0.00
N TRP A 520 -9.03 4.34 0.66
CA TRP A 520 -10.43 4.37 0.28
C TRP A 520 -11.26 5.04 1.37
N ALA A 521 -12.06 6.04 1.01
CA ALA A 521 -12.99 6.72 1.89
C ALA A 521 -14.39 6.72 1.27
N GLY A 522 -15.38 6.15 1.98
CA GLY A 522 -16.77 6.09 1.51
C GLY A 522 -17.53 7.40 1.75
N TYR A 523 -18.72 7.30 2.34
CA TYR A 523 -19.46 8.46 2.85
C TYR A 523 -18.88 8.94 4.17
N VAL A 524 -18.15 10.06 4.12
CA VAL A 524 -17.36 10.64 5.23
C VAL A 524 -17.42 12.17 5.23
N GLN A 525 -17.14 12.78 6.38
CA GLN A 525 -17.07 14.25 6.52
C GLN A 525 -15.70 14.69 7.00
N ASP A 526 -15.25 15.87 6.55
CA ASP A 526 -14.05 16.52 7.10
C ASP A 526 -12.82 15.59 7.11
N VAL A 527 -12.67 14.75 6.08
CA VAL A 527 -11.50 13.87 5.92
C VAL A 527 -10.42 14.61 5.16
N THR A 528 -9.22 14.69 5.74
CA THR A 528 -8.03 15.26 5.11
C THR A 528 -7.02 14.17 4.78
N ILE A 529 -6.66 14.04 3.51
CA ILE A 529 -5.64 13.13 2.99
C ILE A 529 -4.54 13.99 2.39
N GLU A 530 -3.42 14.15 3.11
CA GLU A 530 -2.40 15.11 2.73
C GLU A 530 -0.95 14.65 2.88
N HIS A 531 -0.05 15.19 2.06
CA HIS A 531 1.39 14.93 2.18
C HIS A 531 1.76 13.44 2.15
N ASN A 532 0.94 12.57 1.56
CA ASN A 532 1.28 11.14 1.45
C ASN A 532 2.12 10.90 0.19
N THR A 533 3.05 9.95 0.28
CA THR A 533 3.79 9.43 -0.88
C THR A 533 3.24 8.06 -1.21
N ILE A 534 2.65 7.91 -2.40
CA ILE A 534 2.06 6.66 -2.88
C ILE A 534 2.83 6.21 -4.13
N SER A 535 3.44 5.03 -4.09
CA SER A 535 4.21 4.47 -5.19
C SER A 535 3.96 2.97 -5.33
N GLY A 536 3.22 2.55 -6.35
CA GLY A 536 2.93 1.14 -6.60
C GLY A 536 1.57 0.69 -6.08
N THR A 537 0.50 1.00 -6.81
CA THR A 537 -0.85 0.47 -6.57
C THR A 537 -1.34 -0.31 -7.79
N ALA A 538 -1.99 -1.46 -7.55
CA ALA A 538 -2.56 -2.24 -8.66
C ALA A 538 -3.70 -1.50 -9.39
N TYR A 539 -4.49 -0.72 -8.63
CA TYR A 539 -5.62 0.08 -9.10
C TYR A 539 -5.47 1.54 -8.65
N THR A 540 -6.55 2.18 -8.21
CA THR A 540 -6.63 3.57 -7.80
C THR A 540 -5.83 3.83 -6.51
N ALA A 541 -5.13 4.95 -6.46
CA ALA A 541 -4.38 5.33 -5.26
C ALA A 541 -5.31 5.87 -4.16
N ILE A 542 -6.03 6.97 -4.42
CA ILE A 542 -6.96 7.59 -3.47
C ILE A 542 -8.36 7.59 -4.08
N SER A 543 -9.34 7.05 -3.35
CA SER A 543 -10.76 7.08 -3.72
C SER A 543 -11.59 7.73 -2.61
N VAL A 544 -12.43 8.70 -2.95
CA VAL A 544 -13.34 9.38 -2.00
C VAL A 544 -14.76 9.38 -2.53
N GLY A 545 -15.71 8.89 -1.74
CA GLY A 545 -17.13 8.78 -2.09
C GLY A 545 -17.58 7.38 -2.45
N TRP A 546 -18.89 7.25 -2.62
CA TRP A 546 -19.52 5.99 -3.00
C TRP A 546 -20.89 6.20 -3.65
N GLY A 547 -21.35 5.17 -4.38
CA GLY A 547 -22.78 4.91 -4.56
C GLY A 547 -23.42 5.38 -5.86
N TRP A 548 -22.64 5.96 -6.79
CA TRP A 548 -23.11 6.40 -8.11
C TRP A 548 -24.46 7.14 -7.99
N SER A 549 -24.51 8.11 -7.06
CA SER A 549 -25.73 8.87 -6.74
C SER A 549 -25.50 10.38 -6.66
N GLY A 550 -26.38 11.15 -7.31
CA GLY A 550 -26.53 12.61 -7.09
C GLY A 550 -27.40 12.95 -5.88
N ILE A 551 -27.85 11.95 -5.12
CA ILE A 551 -28.60 12.15 -3.88
C ILE A 551 -27.65 12.67 -2.81
N GLN A 552 -28.08 13.71 -2.08
CA GLN A 552 -27.33 14.23 -0.94
C GLN A 552 -27.17 13.14 0.13
N THR A 553 -25.92 12.85 0.47
CA THR A 553 -25.54 11.98 1.59
C THR A 553 -24.82 12.80 2.66
N VAL A 554 -24.30 12.13 3.69
CA VAL A 554 -23.40 12.76 4.69
C VAL A 554 -22.04 13.14 4.11
N CYS A 555 -21.70 12.79 2.87
CA CYS A 555 -20.37 13.03 2.32
C CYS A 555 -20.15 14.50 1.93
N HIS A 556 -19.24 15.22 2.61
CA HIS A 556 -18.89 16.61 2.30
C HIS A 556 -17.60 17.07 3.02
N ASP A 557 -17.07 18.23 2.62
CA ASP A 557 -15.90 18.91 3.23
C ASP A 557 -14.60 18.10 3.26
N ASN A 558 -14.45 17.13 2.35
CA ASN A 558 -13.23 16.33 2.27
C ASN A 558 -12.10 17.08 1.53
N LEU A 559 -10.84 16.80 1.87
CA LEU A 559 -9.67 17.49 1.34
C LEU A 559 -8.58 16.49 0.96
N VAL A 560 -8.22 16.45 -0.32
CA VAL A 560 -7.10 15.65 -0.85
C VAL A 560 -6.04 16.59 -1.39
N GLN A 561 -4.93 16.77 -0.67
CA GLN A 561 -3.94 17.79 -1.03
C GLN A 561 -2.48 17.42 -0.83
N TYR A 562 -1.59 18.00 -1.63
CA TYR A 562 -0.14 17.82 -1.47
C TYR A 562 0.30 16.35 -1.43
N ASN A 563 -0.42 15.42 -2.07
CA ASN A 563 0.03 14.04 -2.19
C ASN A 563 0.97 13.89 -3.39
N TYR A 564 2.00 13.07 -3.23
CA TYR A 564 2.88 12.64 -4.31
C TYR A 564 2.49 11.23 -4.72
N ILE A 565 1.98 11.06 -5.93
CA ILE A 565 1.43 9.78 -6.42
C ILE A 565 2.13 9.38 -7.70
N THR A 566 2.74 8.21 -7.69
CA THR A 566 3.38 7.63 -8.86
C THR A 566 3.15 6.13 -8.97
N ASN A 567 3.33 5.55 -10.15
CA ASN A 567 3.17 4.10 -10.36
C ASN A 567 1.83 3.57 -9.85
N TYR A 568 0.76 4.19 -10.30
CA TYR A 568 -0.61 3.83 -9.95
C TYR A 568 -1.31 3.18 -11.15
N MET A 569 -2.40 2.44 -10.89
CA MET A 569 -3.14 1.72 -11.93
C MET A 569 -2.26 0.73 -12.70
N MET A 570 -1.34 0.06 -12.01
CA MET A 570 -0.32 -0.78 -12.66
C MET A 570 -0.88 -2.08 -13.26
N GLU A 571 -2.06 -2.52 -12.82
CA GLU A 571 -2.63 -3.82 -13.24
C GLU A 571 -4.09 -3.72 -13.68
N MET A 572 -4.88 -2.88 -13.01
CA MET A 572 -6.30 -2.68 -13.27
C MET A 572 -6.55 -1.46 -14.18
N LYS A 573 -7.75 -1.36 -14.75
CA LYS A 573 -8.22 -0.27 -15.63
C LYS A 573 -9.41 0.45 -14.99
N ASP A 574 -9.82 1.57 -15.61
CA ASP A 574 -11.00 2.36 -15.22
C ASP A 574 -10.94 2.89 -13.78
N GLY A 575 -9.94 3.73 -13.54
CA GLY A 575 -9.59 4.28 -12.24
C GLY A 575 -8.48 5.32 -12.40
N GLY A 576 -7.98 5.84 -11.28
CA GLY A 576 -7.00 6.92 -11.34
C GLY A 576 -6.15 7.12 -10.10
N ALA A 577 -5.26 8.10 -10.13
CA ALA A 577 -4.48 8.47 -8.96
C ALA A 577 -5.41 9.05 -7.88
N ILE A 578 -6.28 9.98 -8.26
CA ILE A 578 -7.33 10.51 -7.38
C ILE A 578 -8.68 10.36 -8.07
N TYR A 579 -9.51 9.51 -7.47
CA TYR A 579 -10.85 9.18 -7.93
C TYR A 579 -11.89 9.70 -6.94
N THR A 580 -12.98 10.26 -7.44
CA THR A 580 -14.14 10.60 -6.59
C THR A 580 -15.43 10.09 -7.18
N LEU A 581 -16.44 9.92 -6.33
CA LEU A 581 -17.74 9.42 -6.75
C LEU A 581 -18.88 10.11 -5.99
N SER A 582 -19.98 10.38 -6.69
CA SER A 582 -21.22 10.95 -6.11
C SER A 582 -21.10 12.38 -5.57
N LEU A 583 -22.24 12.95 -5.15
CA LEU A 583 -22.31 14.31 -4.62
C LEU A 583 -21.50 14.44 -3.33
N GLN A 584 -20.57 15.41 -3.32
CA GLN A 584 -19.72 15.69 -2.16
C GLN A 584 -19.42 17.18 -2.02
N ASN A 585 -20.36 17.90 -1.42
CA ASN A 585 -20.29 19.35 -1.29
C ASN A 585 -18.98 19.80 -0.65
N ARG A 586 -18.33 20.81 -1.24
CA ARG A 586 -17.12 21.46 -0.69
C ARG A 586 -15.90 20.53 -0.60
N THR A 587 -15.95 19.35 -1.20
CA THR A 587 -14.75 18.50 -1.35
C THR A 587 -13.75 19.17 -2.29
N ARG A 588 -12.47 19.13 -1.92
CA ARG A 588 -11.36 19.77 -2.64
C ARG A 588 -10.23 18.78 -2.94
N VAL A 589 -9.75 18.79 -4.18
CA VAL A 589 -8.58 18.03 -4.65
C VAL A 589 -7.54 19.03 -5.16
N GLN A 590 -6.48 19.29 -4.42
CA GLN A 590 -5.60 20.42 -4.74
C GLN A 590 -4.12 20.19 -4.52
N PHE A 591 -3.29 20.76 -5.39
CA PHE A 591 -1.83 20.76 -5.24
C PHE A 591 -1.19 19.36 -5.11
N ASN A 592 -1.79 18.34 -5.75
CA ASN A 592 -1.21 17.00 -5.81
C ASN A 592 -0.23 16.89 -6.98
N HIS A 593 0.85 16.12 -6.79
CA HIS A 593 1.86 15.81 -7.80
C HIS A 593 1.66 14.36 -8.25
N ILE A 594 1.23 14.16 -9.50
CA ILE A 594 0.78 12.86 -10.02
C ILE A 594 1.54 12.54 -11.30
N HIS A 595 2.19 11.38 -11.38
CA HIS A 595 2.82 10.97 -12.63
C HIS A 595 3.12 9.47 -12.74
N ASP A 596 3.43 9.00 -13.94
CA ASP A 596 3.84 7.62 -14.22
C ASP A 596 2.80 6.57 -13.79
N GLY A 597 1.56 6.73 -14.26
CA GLY A 597 0.49 5.74 -14.04
C GLY A 597 -0.20 5.35 -15.33
N CYS A 598 -0.76 4.14 -15.39
CA CYS A 598 -1.42 3.65 -16.61
C CYS A 598 -2.90 4.06 -16.72
N GLY A 599 -3.47 4.67 -15.66
CA GLY A 599 -4.84 5.19 -15.62
C GLY A 599 -4.91 6.71 -15.66
N SER A 600 -6.03 7.25 -15.18
CA SER A 600 -6.28 8.69 -15.16
C SER A 600 -5.59 9.36 -13.97
N GLY A 601 -4.98 10.53 -14.15
CA GLY A 601 -4.44 11.28 -13.02
C GLY A 601 -5.54 11.76 -12.09
N LEU A 602 -6.48 12.54 -12.64
CA LEU A 602 -7.68 12.97 -11.94
C LEU A 602 -8.90 12.28 -12.55
N TYR A 603 -9.76 11.72 -11.71
CA TYR A 603 -10.95 11.01 -12.17
C TYR A 603 -12.18 11.30 -11.29
N PRO A 604 -12.88 12.44 -11.53
CA PRO A 604 -14.25 12.62 -11.08
C PRO A 604 -15.19 11.66 -11.84
N ASP A 605 -15.57 10.56 -11.20
CA ASP A 605 -16.45 9.54 -11.78
C ASP A 605 -17.93 9.85 -11.50
N GLU A 606 -18.85 8.93 -11.86
CA GLU A 606 -20.30 9.13 -11.92
C GLU A 606 -20.88 10.01 -10.80
N GLN A 607 -21.56 11.08 -11.22
CA GLN A 607 -22.20 12.06 -10.35
C GLN A 607 -21.30 12.68 -9.28
N THR A 608 -19.97 12.69 -9.48
CA THR A 608 -19.10 13.62 -8.76
C THR A 608 -19.67 15.02 -8.96
N TRP A 609 -20.07 15.65 -7.85
CA TRP A 609 -20.82 16.90 -7.90
C TRP A 609 -20.36 17.85 -6.78
N ASN A 610 -20.18 19.11 -7.16
CA ASN A 610 -19.92 20.26 -6.29
C ASN A 610 -18.57 20.16 -5.58
N THR A 611 -17.57 19.71 -6.35
CA THR A 611 -16.18 19.55 -5.93
C THR A 611 -15.27 20.57 -6.62
N THR A 612 -14.11 20.85 -6.04
CA THR A 612 -13.09 21.76 -6.61
C THR A 612 -11.76 21.05 -6.79
N TRP A 613 -11.17 21.16 -7.98
CA TRP A 613 -9.92 20.51 -8.37
C TRP A 613 -8.93 21.54 -8.90
N THR A 614 -7.91 21.89 -8.13
CA THR A 614 -7.06 23.05 -8.45
C THR A 614 -5.58 22.87 -8.17
N GLY A 615 -4.72 23.37 -9.06
CA GLY A 615 -3.28 23.40 -8.82
C GLY A 615 -2.60 22.03 -8.83
N ASN A 616 -3.27 20.99 -9.31
CA ASN A 616 -2.66 19.67 -9.45
C ASN A 616 -1.73 19.64 -10.67
N VAL A 617 -0.64 18.88 -10.57
CA VAL A 617 0.31 18.66 -11.67
C VAL A 617 0.25 17.18 -12.06
N VAL A 618 -0.23 16.90 -13.27
CA VAL A 618 -0.38 15.55 -13.81
C VAL A 618 0.42 15.43 -15.10
N TYR A 619 1.27 14.40 -15.18
CA TYR A 619 2.01 14.09 -16.40
C TYR A 619 2.35 12.60 -16.49
N ARG A 620 2.67 12.10 -17.68
CA ARG A 620 2.98 10.69 -17.95
C ARG A 620 1.97 9.73 -17.35
N SER A 621 0.70 10.06 -17.54
CA SER A 621 -0.43 9.26 -17.10
C SER A 621 -1.15 8.68 -18.32
N GLY A 622 -1.84 7.55 -18.18
CA GLY A 622 -2.65 6.99 -19.27
C GLY A 622 -3.72 7.96 -19.75
N ASN A 623 -4.21 8.81 -18.84
CA ASN A 623 -4.96 10.01 -19.13
C ASN A 623 -4.69 11.09 -18.07
N SER A 624 -4.73 12.36 -18.43
CA SER A 624 -4.53 13.46 -17.49
C SER A 624 -5.76 13.70 -16.60
N LEU A 625 -6.95 13.67 -17.22
CA LEU A 625 -8.24 13.86 -16.55
C LEU A 625 -9.32 13.08 -17.32
N GLN A 626 -10.09 12.26 -16.62
CA GLN A 626 -11.26 11.55 -17.15
C GLN A 626 -12.52 12.01 -16.42
N ASP A 627 -13.56 12.38 -17.15
CA ASP A 627 -14.89 12.57 -16.59
C ASP A 627 -15.84 11.45 -17.00
N HIS A 628 -16.73 11.05 -16.09
CA HIS A 628 -17.78 10.08 -16.42
C HIS A 628 -19.02 10.77 -16.96
N THR A 629 -19.28 10.60 -18.25
CA THR A 629 -20.46 11.16 -18.92
C THR A 629 -20.88 10.24 -20.08
N MET A 630 -21.96 9.46 -19.90
CA MET A 630 -22.38 8.42 -20.87
C MET A 630 -23.25 8.96 -22.04
N GLY A 631 -22.93 10.14 -22.56
CA GLY A 631 -23.64 10.78 -23.70
C GLY A 631 -25.08 11.24 -23.40
N GLU A 632 -25.75 11.80 -24.43
CA GLU A 632 -27.07 12.46 -24.34
C GLU A 632 -28.20 11.57 -23.75
N GLU A 633 -28.06 10.24 -23.80
CA GLU A 633 -29.07 9.29 -23.32
C GLU A 633 -28.99 9.01 -21.80
N ARG A 634 -27.91 9.41 -21.10
CA ARG A 634 -27.69 9.15 -19.65
C ARG A 634 -27.32 10.39 -18.84
N THR A 635 -27.98 11.52 -19.11
CA THR A 635 -27.83 12.79 -18.37
C THR A 635 -27.89 12.66 -16.85
N SER A 636 -28.56 11.63 -16.31
CA SER A 636 -28.63 11.37 -14.86
C SER A 636 -27.29 10.96 -14.25
N THR A 637 -26.32 10.49 -15.02
CA THR A 637 -25.04 9.91 -14.55
C THR A 637 -23.86 10.89 -14.63
N SER A 638 -24.02 12.00 -15.36
CA SER A 638 -22.96 12.97 -15.60
C SER A 638 -22.45 13.66 -14.34
N ILE A 639 -21.16 14.01 -14.34
CA ILE A 639 -20.56 14.93 -13.35
C ILE A 639 -21.15 16.35 -13.47
N ARG A 640 -21.31 17.07 -12.36
CA ARG A 640 -22.03 18.36 -12.33
C ARG A 640 -21.37 19.38 -11.42
N GLU A 641 -21.45 20.65 -11.82
CA GLU A 641 -21.04 21.81 -11.01
C GLU A 641 -19.65 21.65 -10.34
N ASN A 642 -18.74 20.91 -10.96
CA ASN A 642 -17.36 20.82 -10.50
C ASN A 642 -16.55 21.99 -11.04
N ASN A 643 -15.64 22.51 -10.24
CA ASN A 643 -14.68 23.52 -10.66
C ASN A 643 -13.29 22.91 -10.80
N ILE A 644 -12.84 22.67 -12.03
CA ILE A 644 -11.55 22.05 -12.35
C ILE A 644 -10.67 23.09 -13.06
N SER A 645 -9.81 23.80 -12.33
CA SER A 645 -9.08 24.94 -12.89
C SER A 645 -7.66 25.08 -12.34
N GLY A 646 -6.76 25.69 -13.12
CA GLY A 646 -5.39 25.94 -12.71
C GLY A 646 -4.54 24.68 -12.50
N ASN A 647 -4.91 23.55 -13.12
CA ASN A 647 -4.11 22.33 -13.12
C ASN A 647 -3.16 22.33 -14.33
N PHE A 648 -2.05 21.59 -14.22
CA PHE A 648 -1.17 21.27 -15.33
C PHE A 648 -1.44 19.85 -15.81
N PHE A 649 -1.55 19.69 -17.12
CA PHE A 649 -1.77 18.43 -17.81
C PHE A 649 -0.85 18.33 -19.03
N ASP A 650 -0.18 17.19 -19.17
CA ASP A 650 0.73 16.92 -20.29
C ASP A 650 0.04 16.29 -21.53
N MET A 651 -1.27 16.10 -21.45
CA MET A 651 -2.08 15.57 -22.53
C MET A 651 -3.49 16.13 -22.47
N LEU A 652 -4.18 16.13 -23.61
CA LEU A 652 -5.59 16.50 -23.62
C LEU A 652 -6.39 15.48 -22.82
N PRO A 653 -7.39 15.95 -22.06
CA PRO A 653 -8.20 15.09 -21.22
C PRO A 653 -9.22 14.34 -22.09
N ILE A 654 -9.63 13.16 -21.66
CA ILE A 654 -10.82 12.50 -22.22
C ILE A 654 -12.03 13.22 -21.63
N ILE A 655 -12.67 14.05 -22.45
CA ILE A 655 -13.89 14.80 -22.11
C ILE A 655 -14.99 14.38 -23.08
N GLU A 656 -16.13 13.96 -22.57
CA GLU A 656 -17.31 13.77 -23.42
C GLU A 656 -18.18 15.06 -23.48
N PRO A 657 -18.95 15.26 -24.55
CA PRO A 657 -19.61 16.55 -24.84
C PRO A 657 -20.73 17.02 -23.89
N ASP A 658 -21.25 16.19 -22.98
CA ASP A 658 -22.39 16.56 -22.10
C ASP A 658 -21.94 17.04 -20.70
N ARG A 659 -21.37 18.26 -20.66
CA ARG A 659 -21.10 18.97 -19.40
C ARG A 659 -22.35 19.73 -18.97
N GLN A 660 -23.20 19.10 -18.17
CA GLN A 660 -24.22 19.85 -17.44
C GLN A 660 -23.54 20.62 -16.29
N GLN A 661 -22.97 21.78 -16.62
CA GLN A 661 -22.53 22.84 -15.68
C GLN A 661 -21.17 22.65 -14.96
N SER A 662 -20.35 21.67 -15.35
CA SER A 662 -18.96 21.58 -14.85
C SER A 662 -18.04 22.60 -15.55
N HIS A 663 -17.31 23.38 -14.74
CA HIS A 663 -16.40 24.43 -15.18
C HIS A 663 -14.97 23.91 -15.22
N ILE A 664 -14.37 23.80 -16.42
CA ILE A 664 -12.96 23.39 -16.60
C ILE A 664 -12.05 24.51 -17.18
N PRO A 665 -12.22 25.80 -16.81
CA PRO A 665 -11.45 26.88 -17.44
C PRO A 665 -10.01 26.93 -16.91
N ASN A 666 -9.11 27.53 -17.72
CA ASN A 666 -7.78 27.98 -17.28
C ASN A 666 -6.83 26.87 -16.78
N ASN A 667 -6.96 25.64 -17.27
CA ASN A 667 -5.92 24.62 -17.10
C ASN A 667 -4.79 24.84 -18.12
N MET A 668 -3.56 24.51 -17.72
CA MET A 668 -2.38 24.54 -18.59
C MET A 668 -2.25 23.18 -19.27
N TRP A 669 -2.14 23.20 -20.60
CA TRP A 669 -2.00 22.01 -21.44
C TRP A 669 -0.68 22.09 -22.20
N ASP A 670 0.24 21.18 -21.93
CA ASP A 670 1.54 21.12 -22.61
C ASP A 670 1.81 19.70 -23.11
N ILE A 671 1.48 19.43 -24.38
CA ILE A 671 1.35 18.07 -24.88
C ILE A 671 2.72 17.40 -25.02
N GLY A 672 2.91 16.29 -24.29
CA GLY A 672 4.07 15.39 -24.44
C GLY A 672 5.37 15.88 -23.80
N SER A 673 5.31 16.81 -22.84
CA SER A 673 6.48 17.37 -22.14
C SER A 673 6.47 17.06 -20.65
N GLU A 674 7.65 17.10 -20.03
CA GLU A 674 7.76 17.20 -18.57
C GLU A 674 7.42 18.63 -18.12
N PRO A 675 6.74 18.81 -16.96
CA PRO A 675 6.44 20.15 -16.45
C PRO A 675 7.71 20.94 -16.15
N SER A 676 7.70 22.24 -16.45
CA SER A 676 8.80 23.13 -16.10
C SER A 676 8.99 23.25 -14.58
N SER A 677 10.17 23.67 -14.12
CA SER A 677 10.43 23.93 -12.70
C SER A 677 9.48 24.96 -12.07
N GLN A 678 8.94 25.89 -12.86
CA GLN A 678 7.93 26.85 -12.42
C GLN A 678 6.58 26.19 -12.13
N ILE A 679 6.20 25.19 -12.93
CA ILE A 679 5.00 24.39 -12.71
C ILE A 679 5.20 23.48 -11.51
N LEU A 680 6.34 22.80 -11.43
CA LEU A 680 6.67 21.94 -10.29
C LEU A 680 6.73 22.72 -8.96
N ALA A 681 7.02 24.02 -8.99
CA ALA A 681 6.97 24.86 -7.79
C ALA A 681 5.57 24.90 -7.13
N VAL A 682 4.49 24.74 -7.91
CA VAL A 682 3.10 24.67 -7.42
C VAL A 682 2.91 23.50 -6.44
N VAL A 683 3.65 22.40 -6.64
CA VAL A 683 3.56 21.16 -5.87
C VAL A 683 4.85 20.82 -5.15
N SER A 684 5.76 21.79 -4.98
CA SER A 684 7.10 21.57 -4.40
C SER A 684 7.12 21.03 -2.96
N GLY A 685 5.99 21.05 -2.26
CA GLY A 685 5.80 20.43 -0.95
C GLY A 685 4.96 19.15 -0.96
N ALA A 686 4.59 18.61 -2.12
CA ALA A 686 3.83 17.38 -2.21
C ALA A 686 4.64 16.16 -1.74
N GLY A 687 3.93 15.18 -1.18
CA GLY A 687 4.54 14.00 -0.56
C GLY A 687 4.94 14.25 0.90
N ILE A 688 5.71 13.29 1.43
CA ILE A 688 6.08 13.23 2.84
C ILE A 688 6.79 14.50 3.32
N THR A 689 6.31 15.04 4.45
CA THR A 689 6.91 16.24 5.07
C THR A 689 8.29 15.95 5.69
N PRO A 690 9.16 16.96 5.87
CA PRO A 690 10.52 16.79 6.39
C PRO A 690 10.63 16.00 7.70
N LEU A 691 9.63 16.09 8.57
CA LEU A 691 9.59 15.41 9.86
C LEU A 691 9.55 13.88 9.74
N TYR A 692 8.97 13.34 8.65
CA TYR A 692 8.80 11.90 8.46
C TYR A 692 9.62 11.36 7.28
N GLN A 693 10.58 12.13 6.76
CA GLN A 693 11.43 11.69 5.66
C GLN A 693 12.24 10.42 6.00
N ASP A 694 12.45 10.14 7.28
CA ASP A 694 13.14 8.95 7.76
C ASP A 694 12.39 7.62 7.51
N ILE A 695 11.08 7.67 7.23
CA ILE A 695 10.28 6.47 6.90
C ILE A 695 10.42 6.07 5.42
N LEU A 696 10.97 6.96 4.59
CA LEU A 696 11.29 6.63 3.22
C LEU A 696 12.57 5.80 3.18
N PRO A 697 12.65 4.79 2.29
CA PRO A 697 13.89 4.06 2.04
C PRO A 697 15.06 5.02 1.77
N SER A 698 16.20 4.81 2.43
CA SER A 698 17.41 5.67 2.39
C SER A 698 18.03 5.84 0.99
N ASN A 699 17.55 5.07 0.01
CA ASN A 699 17.99 5.02 -1.38
C ASN A 699 16.82 5.27 -2.37
N LEU A 700 15.77 5.98 -1.96
CA LEU A 700 14.68 6.38 -2.86
C LEU A 700 15.18 7.43 -3.89
N SER A 701 16.06 7.00 -4.81
CA SER A 701 16.40 7.74 -6.02
C SER A 701 15.45 7.28 -7.11
N ILE A 702 14.44 8.08 -7.41
CA ILE A 702 13.55 7.88 -8.56
C ILE A 702 14.41 8.16 -9.81
N ARG A 703 15.04 7.13 -10.37
CA ARG A 703 15.87 7.28 -11.58
C ARG A 703 15.02 7.17 -12.82
N GLN A 704 15.13 8.18 -13.67
CA GLN A 704 14.78 8.15 -15.08
C GLN A 704 15.66 7.13 -15.82
N LYS A 705 15.09 6.33 -16.72
CA LYS A 705 15.88 5.61 -17.72
C LYS A 705 15.26 5.65 -19.10
N ASP A 706 16.17 5.75 -20.06
CA ASP A 706 16.02 6.08 -21.47
C ASP A 706 15.27 5.01 -22.29
N LEU A 707 13.99 5.26 -22.57
CA LEU A 707 13.18 4.92 -23.78
C LEU A 707 11.69 5.14 -23.44
N PRO A 708 10.83 5.51 -24.39
CA PRO A 708 9.61 6.27 -24.09
C PRO A 708 8.54 5.41 -23.40
N GLY A 709 8.21 5.70 -22.13
CA GLY A 709 6.84 5.50 -21.65
C GLY A 709 6.55 5.00 -20.23
N LEU A 710 7.48 4.49 -19.41
CA LEU A 710 7.14 4.07 -18.03
C LEU A 710 8.35 3.98 -17.10
N TYR A 711 8.15 4.37 -15.83
CA TYR A 711 9.13 4.39 -14.73
C TYR A 711 8.79 3.30 -13.70
N TRP A 712 9.75 2.90 -12.87
CA TRP A 712 9.57 2.08 -11.67
C TRP A 712 10.53 2.53 -10.57
N SER A 713 10.27 2.14 -9.32
CA SER A 713 11.25 2.26 -8.24
C SER A 713 12.15 1.01 -8.24
N GLU A 714 13.44 1.21 -8.52
CA GLU A 714 14.46 0.16 -8.44
C GLU A 714 15.40 0.45 -7.27
N MET A 715 15.68 -0.56 -6.44
CA MET A 715 16.85 -0.54 -5.58
C MET A 715 18.08 -0.60 -6.47
N SER A 716 18.83 0.50 -6.58
CA SER A 716 20.18 0.38 -7.13
C SER A 716 21.10 -0.08 -6.02
N ASP A 717 21.55 -1.32 -6.14
CA ASP A 717 22.75 -1.83 -5.48
C ASP A 717 23.89 -0.84 -5.80
N LEU A 718 24.32 -0.05 -4.81
CA LEU A 718 25.63 0.56 -4.87
C LEU A 718 26.60 -0.59 -4.68
N GLY A 719 26.86 -1.31 -5.78
CA GLY A 719 27.95 -2.24 -5.88
C GLY A 719 29.16 -1.57 -5.22
N SER A 720 29.72 -2.27 -4.25
CA SER A 720 30.85 -1.84 -3.45
C SER A 720 31.99 -1.36 -4.36
N SER A 721 32.00 -0.08 -4.69
CA SER A 721 33.20 0.60 -5.14
C SER A 721 33.39 1.76 -4.19
N THR A 722 34.19 1.47 -3.18
CA THR A 722 34.87 2.48 -2.39
C THR A 722 35.78 3.26 -3.33
N ASP A 723 35.28 4.33 -3.93
CA ASP A 723 36.13 5.44 -4.35
C ASP A 723 35.33 6.74 -4.32
N PRO A 724 35.57 7.63 -3.33
CA PRO A 724 34.91 8.92 -3.29
C PRO A 724 35.42 9.79 -4.44
N VAL A 725 34.55 10.11 -5.41
CA VAL A 725 34.82 11.19 -6.36
C VAL A 725 34.68 12.51 -5.62
N VAL A 726 35.80 13.02 -5.11
CA VAL A 726 35.89 14.34 -4.47
C VAL A 726 35.85 15.41 -5.56
N TYR A 727 34.79 16.22 -5.60
CA TYR A 727 34.79 17.48 -6.33
C TYR A 727 35.46 18.55 -5.46
N TRP A 728 36.58 19.08 -5.92
CA TRP A 728 37.18 20.26 -5.29
C TRP A 728 36.52 21.52 -5.86
N LEU A 729 35.78 22.24 -5.04
CA LEU A 729 35.37 23.61 -5.34
C LEU A 729 36.51 24.54 -4.94
N VAL A 730 37.31 24.98 -5.92
CA VAL A 730 38.32 26.02 -5.69
C VAL A 730 37.72 27.37 -6.05
N ILE A 731 37.35 28.14 -5.03
CA ILE A 731 36.94 29.54 -5.20
C ILE A 731 38.20 30.39 -5.21
N SER A 732 38.62 30.83 -6.38
CA SER A 732 39.73 31.78 -6.52
C SER A 732 39.17 33.20 -6.61
N ILE A 733 39.37 33.99 -5.56
CA ILE A 733 39.08 35.43 -5.58
C ILE A 733 40.36 36.14 -6.00
N LEU A 734 40.37 36.72 -7.20
CA LEU A 734 41.48 37.52 -7.69
C LEU A 734 41.15 39.00 -7.45
N ILE A 735 41.87 39.64 -6.55
CA ILE A 735 41.76 41.09 -6.32
C ILE A 735 42.87 41.76 -7.14
N ALA A 736 42.51 42.26 -8.32
CA ALA A 736 43.28 43.25 -9.05
C ALA A 736 42.50 44.55 -9.09
N GLY A 737 43.20 45.68 -8.95
CA GLY A 737 42.61 47.00 -8.70
C GLY A 737 41.40 47.35 -9.57
N ALA A 738 40.31 47.71 -8.89
CA ALA A 738 39.07 48.32 -9.38
C ALA A 738 38.00 47.44 -10.06
N GLY A 739 37.92 46.14 -9.78
CA GLY A 739 36.71 45.35 -10.05
C GLY A 739 36.70 43.98 -9.34
N ILE A 740 35.57 43.57 -8.76
CA ILE A 740 35.39 42.22 -8.19
C ILE A 740 34.72 41.35 -9.26
N GLY A 741 35.40 40.32 -9.72
CA GLY A 741 34.82 39.23 -10.53
C GLY A 741 35.04 37.89 -9.83
N VAL A 742 33.98 37.08 -9.72
CA VAL A 742 34.04 35.71 -9.18
C VAL A 742 34.01 34.74 -10.36
N PHE A 743 35.02 33.88 -10.47
CA PHE A 743 35.05 32.79 -11.44
C PHE A 743 34.94 31.45 -10.70
N LEU A 744 34.04 30.59 -11.17
CA LEU A 744 33.91 29.21 -10.72
C LEU A 744 34.62 28.31 -11.73
N ILE A 745 35.64 27.57 -11.30
CA ILE A 745 36.30 26.56 -12.13
C ILE A 745 36.05 25.20 -11.51
N PHE A 746 35.38 24.32 -12.25
CA PHE A 746 35.21 22.92 -11.88
C PHE A 746 36.31 22.09 -12.56
N SER A 747 37.10 21.33 -11.79
CA SER A 747 38.02 20.35 -12.36
C SER A 747 37.67 18.94 -11.87
N LYS A 748 37.62 18.00 -12.82
CA LYS A 748 37.42 16.57 -12.55
C LYS A 748 38.79 15.89 -12.60
N ALA A 749 39.24 15.33 -11.48
CA ALA A 749 40.45 14.49 -11.49
C ALA A 749 40.08 13.08 -11.98
N GLN A 750 40.54 12.70 -13.18
CA GLN A 750 40.52 11.30 -13.62
C GLN A 750 41.85 10.63 -13.28
N GLY A 751 41.79 9.53 -12.54
CA GLY A 751 42.94 8.66 -12.27
C GLY A 751 43.45 7.97 -13.54
N ASN A 752 44.77 7.94 -13.67
CA ASN A 752 45.56 7.41 -14.79
C ASN A 752 45.14 6.01 -15.30
N ARG A 753 44.73 5.92 -16.57
CA ARG A 753 45.30 4.97 -17.56
C ARG A 753 45.43 5.66 -18.92
N SER A 754 46.63 5.55 -19.48
CA SER A 754 47.10 6.06 -20.76
C SER A 754 46.22 5.65 -21.96
N THR A 755 45.79 6.60 -22.80
CA THR A 755 46.41 7.02 -24.08
C THR A 755 45.54 8.09 -24.76
N ALA A 756 46.20 9.00 -25.46
CA ALA A 756 45.68 10.23 -26.05
C ALA A 756 44.54 10.07 -27.09
N ASN A 757 43.62 11.04 -27.12
CA ASN A 757 43.45 11.92 -28.28
C ASN A 757 42.67 13.18 -27.90
N VAL A 758 43.26 14.33 -28.21
CA VAL A 758 42.72 15.68 -28.04
C VAL A 758 41.94 16.04 -29.29
N HIS A 759 40.68 16.43 -29.15
CA HIS A 759 40.04 17.37 -30.08
C HIS A 759 39.42 18.51 -29.28
N SER A 760 40.00 19.68 -29.49
CA SER A 760 39.52 20.99 -29.07
C SER A 760 38.36 21.43 -29.94
N GLU A 761 37.30 21.98 -29.35
CA GLU A 761 36.60 23.10 -29.98
C GLU A 761 35.99 24.01 -28.90
N GLU A 762 36.40 25.27 -28.99
CA GLU A 762 35.96 26.40 -28.19
C GLU A 762 34.54 26.82 -28.63
N GLY A 763 33.72 27.24 -27.67
CA GLY A 763 32.41 27.82 -27.93
C GLY A 763 31.92 28.62 -26.73
N ILE A 764 32.43 29.84 -26.60
CA ILE A 764 31.92 30.88 -25.71
C ILE A 764 30.58 31.37 -26.27
N HIS A 765 29.52 31.44 -25.45
CA HIS A 765 28.50 32.49 -25.57
C HIS A 765 27.82 32.75 -24.21
N ASP A 766 27.52 34.04 -24.00
CA ASP A 766 27.26 34.79 -22.76
C ASP A 766 26.18 34.27 -21.81
#